data_AF-A0A9Q5HXS0-F1
#
_entry.id   AF-A0A9Q5HXS0-F1
#
_cell.length_a   1.000
_cell.length_b   1.000
_cell.length_c   1.000
_cell.angle_alpha   90.00
_cell.angle_beta   90.00
_cell.angle_gamma   90.00
#
_symmetry.space_group_name_H-M   'P 1'
#
loop_
_entity.id
_entity.type
_entity.pdbx_description
1 polymer ?
#
loop_
_entity_poly.entity_id
_entity_poly.type
_entity_poly.pdbx_seq_one_letter_code
_entity_poly.pdbx_strand_id
1 'polypeptide(L)'
;MVEFRSPVPCPPIPDDLTAVQFLLDSHHSTRPIRTGNIPWLIEDKTGRKIGFEEIRLRTHALANALHTRWGVGENDVVCIFSPNHVDYPVAIWATHRLGAIASCANPAYTTGELVHQLKTAKAFVLVSHPDSLDTALTAARQCGIAADHIFLMDELRAPSPIPFPSVSDLVKEGLARPSSYTERKLNPGEGKAKLAFLSFSSGTTGKPKVEPDTIIFKENSNAMAAYHKVNEDYTTWENRRFRPGDVAVAILPFFHIYGLVVNMQWLLFSGLTLVVISRFNFVEFLKSIDRHKIQHLLLVPPQVVLLCKHPAVKNYDLSHVRFCMSGAAPLARELTEQLIKVLPNAQIGQGYGMTETCTSVSMVPITQRIGTLGSAGQLLPGCIARVVRADGSLADYEEEGELHITGPQMAQRYTNNEEATRETFVDGWVKTGDEVKFARNGDLFIVDRLKEILKVRGFQVAPAELEGHLLDHPDVADACVVGIPDEYSGEVPLAFVILKDAAVARAKSSPAEAAKIKEYIRKHVSDVKVQYKWLKGGVEFVDSIPKNPSGKLLRRLMRDQARELVAKRGYEEMFAPEKAPIRFREAWLWAFFVLYHTMEFHSPIPCPAIPDDLTVAQFMLDAQHPMRPLRSRTYGLANVMHMRWGIGEDDVVCIFSPNHVDYPVPIWAAHSLGAIVSCANPTHTADELVYQITTTKATVLTAHAGSLPTALAASRKAGLAADHIFLIDELKTRNPIPFPTVSSLVREGLSKPHYFKERKLSPGEGKSKLAFLSFSSGTTGKPKAIALSHYALIANGLQVASLNRVNEYYAPWDKRRFRPGDVALGVLPFYRELVHVISCQLVLMSDISSDIYGLAVILNALLFVGLTVVVVPRFTLEGFLRTVDRFKITHLFLVPPQIVLLCKHPMVKKYDLSHIRYVISGAAPLSKELTLQLVEILPNAEIGQGYGMTEGAISMFPVSQRIGTLGSVGQLQPGTIARVRKADGSFAGYEEEGEIEIRGPQLALRYTNDEKATRETFVDGWLRTGDQVKFAKNGDIFIVDRLKELIKVRGYQVAPAELEGHILDHPDVADVCVVGVPDDYSGEVPFAFVVLQPRATTRAKQDATEAENIKHSIMKHVSDAKIKYKWLSSLLTL
;
A
#
# COMPACT_ATOMS: atom_id res chain seq x y z
N MET A 1 -12.60 53.47 -3.78
CA MET A 1 -12.19 52.33 -2.93
C MET A 1 -12.92 51.12 -3.45
N VAL A 2 -12.21 50.14 -4.01
CA VAL A 2 -12.85 48.93 -4.54
C VAL A 2 -12.94 47.92 -3.39
N GLU A 3 -14.10 47.88 -2.74
CA GLU A 3 -14.46 46.78 -1.85
C GLU A 3 -15.34 45.81 -2.62
N PHE A 4 -14.99 44.53 -2.60
CA PHE A 4 -15.78 43.48 -3.21
C PHE A 4 -16.80 42.97 -2.19
N ARG A 5 -18.05 42.83 -2.62
CA ARG A 5 -19.17 42.42 -1.76
C ARG A 5 -20.00 41.35 -2.46
N SER A 6 -20.65 40.50 -1.67
CA SER A 6 -21.66 39.59 -2.20
C SER A 6 -22.83 40.38 -2.81
N PRO A 7 -23.34 39.97 -3.98
CA PRO A 7 -24.59 40.54 -4.52
C PRO A 7 -25.82 40.10 -3.72
N VAL A 8 -25.69 39.12 -2.82
CA VAL A 8 -26.77 38.61 -1.98
C VAL A 8 -26.71 39.31 -0.60
N PRO A 9 -27.82 39.90 -0.12
CA PRO A 9 -27.84 40.58 1.18
C PRO A 9 -27.63 39.60 2.33
N CYS A 10 -26.92 40.06 3.38
CA CYS A 10 -26.72 39.26 4.59
C CYS A 10 -28.05 39.07 5.32
N PRO A 11 -28.48 37.82 5.60
CA PRO A 11 -29.69 37.57 6.38
C PRO A 11 -29.51 38.04 7.85
N PRO A 12 -30.60 38.36 8.56
CA PRO A 12 -30.54 38.68 10.00
C PRO A 12 -29.85 37.56 10.78
N ILE A 13 -29.03 37.93 11.76
CA ILE A 13 -28.27 36.99 12.58
C ILE A 13 -28.73 37.12 14.03
N PRO A 14 -29.26 36.05 14.66
CA PRO A 14 -29.59 36.08 16.08
C PRO A 14 -28.32 36.00 16.93
N ASP A 15 -28.08 37.09 17.67
CA ASP A 15 -26.95 37.23 18.59
C ASP A 15 -27.33 37.01 20.06
N ASP A 16 -28.54 36.51 20.33
CA ASP A 16 -29.11 36.18 21.64
C ASP A 16 -29.32 34.65 21.83
N LEU A 17 -28.87 33.83 20.88
CA LEU A 17 -29.00 32.37 20.93
C LEU A 17 -27.63 31.67 21.01
N THR A 18 -27.53 30.57 21.74
CA THR A 18 -26.39 29.65 21.62
C THR A 18 -26.44 28.88 20.29
N ALA A 19 -25.32 28.25 19.89
CA ALA A 19 -25.27 27.44 18.68
C ALA A 19 -26.28 26.27 18.72
N VAL A 20 -26.41 25.62 19.87
CA VAL A 20 -27.37 24.52 20.06
C VAL A 20 -28.82 25.00 20.02
N GLN A 21 -29.15 26.15 20.64
CA GLN A 21 -30.50 26.73 20.57
C GLN A 21 -30.88 27.10 19.14
N PHE A 22 -29.94 27.67 18.39
CA PHE A 22 -30.15 28.00 16.98
C PHE A 22 -30.47 26.76 16.12
N LEU A 23 -29.84 25.63 16.41
CA LEU A 23 -30.02 24.40 15.64
C LEU A 23 -31.17 23.51 16.12
N LEU A 24 -31.40 23.41 17.42
CA LEU A 24 -32.32 22.43 18.01
C LEU A 24 -33.60 23.05 18.58
N ASP A 25 -33.60 24.31 18.99
CA ASP A 25 -34.71 24.86 19.78
C ASP A 25 -35.33 26.14 19.16
N SER A 26 -34.83 26.58 17.99
CA SER A 26 -35.38 27.74 17.26
C SER A 26 -35.45 27.50 15.75
N HIS A 27 -36.26 28.33 15.09
CA HIS A 27 -36.42 28.35 13.64
C HIS A 27 -35.96 29.70 13.08
N HIS A 28 -35.28 29.66 11.94
CA HIS A 28 -34.79 30.83 11.23
C HIS A 28 -35.35 30.82 9.80
N SER A 29 -35.67 31.98 9.22
CA SER A 29 -36.37 32.07 7.92
C SER A 29 -35.60 31.46 6.74
N THR A 30 -34.27 31.40 6.80
CA THR A 30 -33.42 30.74 5.79
C THR A 30 -33.32 29.23 5.97
N ARG A 31 -33.84 28.68 7.09
CA ARG A 31 -33.83 27.26 7.41
C ARG A 31 -35.10 26.61 6.88
N PRO A 32 -35.02 25.55 6.06
CA PRO A 32 -36.23 24.87 5.64
C PRO A 32 -36.85 24.00 6.74
N ILE A 33 -38.16 23.81 6.65
CA ILE A 33 -38.90 22.90 7.50
C ILE A 33 -38.76 21.48 6.94
N ARG A 34 -38.33 20.53 7.79
CA ARG A 34 -38.34 19.11 7.44
C ARG A 34 -39.75 18.56 7.66
N THR A 35 -40.40 18.13 6.60
CA THR A 35 -41.72 17.49 6.68
C THR A 35 -41.56 15.96 6.73
N GLY A 36 -42.20 15.30 7.70
CA GLY A 36 -42.15 13.85 7.87
C GLY A 36 -40.98 13.33 8.73
N ASN A 37 -40.89 11.99 8.86
CA ASN A 37 -39.90 11.32 9.71
C ASN A 37 -38.55 11.12 8.98
N ILE A 38 -37.92 12.25 8.58
CA ILE A 38 -36.65 12.26 7.87
C ILE A 38 -35.50 12.21 8.90
N PRO A 39 -34.56 11.24 8.79
CA PRO A 39 -33.43 11.19 9.71
C PRO A 39 -32.52 12.41 9.56
N TRP A 40 -31.86 12.78 10.65
CA TRP A 40 -30.79 13.76 10.61
C TRP A 40 -29.47 13.09 10.27
N LEU A 41 -29.22 11.92 10.85
CA LEU A 41 -27.99 11.16 10.67
C LEU A 41 -28.31 9.72 10.31
N ILE A 42 -27.43 9.12 9.51
CA ILE A 42 -27.40 7.69 9.21
C ILE A 42 -25.99 7.21 9.52
N GLU A 43 -25.86 6.18 10.34
CA GLU A 43 -24.59 5.47 10.50
C GLU A 43 -24.37 4.56 9.30
N ASP A 44 -23.34 4.83 8.50
CA ASP A 44 -23.10 4.14 7.21
C ASP A 44 -22.97 2.61 7.35
N LYS A 45 -22.27 2.16 8.41
CA LYS A 45 -21.98 0.74 8.63
C LYS A 45 -23.22 -0.08 8.97
N THR A 46 -24.11 0.45 9.80
CA THR A 46 -25.26 -0.29 10.34
C THR A 46 -26.56 0.09 9.64
N GLY A 47 -26.60 1.24 8.96
CA GLY A 47 -27.82 1.83 8.44
C GLY A 47 -28.72 2.45 9.53
N ARG A 48 -28.27 2.52 10.79
CA ARG A 48 -29.05 3.11 11.89
C ARG A 48 -29.39 4.56 11.56
N LYS A 49 -30.69 4.86 11.57
CA LYS A 49 -31.25 6.19 11.33
C LYS A 49 -31.52 6.87 12.65
N ILE A 50 -31.06 8.11 12.80
CA ILE A 50 -31.22 8.90 14.01
C ILE A 50 -32.02 10.16 13.65
N GLY A 51 -33.16 10.32 14.32
CA GLY A 51 -34.10 11.43 14.09
C GLY A 51 -33.81 12.66 14.93
N PHE A 52 -34.52 13.76 14.63
CA PHE A 52 -34.38 15.03 15.33
C PHE A 52 -34.64 14.92 16.84
N GLU A 53 -35.78 14.35 17.24
CA GLU A 53 -36.17 14.22 18.64
C GLU A 53 -35.20 13.33 19.43
N GLU A 54 -34.67 12.27 18.80
CA GLU A 54 -33.65 11.43 19.41
C GLU A 54 -32.37 12.24 19.68
N ILE A 55 -31.90 13.04 18.72
CA ILE A 55 -30.72 13.89 18.96
C ILE A 55 -30.99 14.91 20.05
N ARG A 56 -32.16 15.57 20.02
CA ARG A 56 -32.54 16.56 21.02
C ARG A 56 -32.56 15.97 22.43
N LEU A 57 -33.17 14.79 22.59
CA LEU A 57 -33.22 14.04 23.85
C LEU A 57 -31.83 13.60 24.31
N ARG A 58 -31.03 12.97 23.42
CA ARG A 58 -29.65 12.54 23.73
C ARG A 58 -28.77 13.73 24.13
N THR A 59 -28.93 14.88 23.47
CA THR A 59 -28.19 16.11 23.78
C THR A 59 -28.51 16.62 25.18
N HIS A 60 -29.79 16.71 25.54
CA HIS A 60 -30.21 17.10 26.88
C HIS A 60 -29.69 16.12 27.95
N ALA A 61 -29.86 14.83 27.70
CA ALA A 61 -29.45 13.78 28.63
C ALA A 61 -27.94 13.77 28.86
N LEU A 62 -27.14 13.83 27.78
CA LEU A 62 -25.69 13.90 27.90
C LEU A 62 -25.27 15.16 28.66
N ALA A 63 -25.84 16.33 28.36
CA ALA A 63 -25.58 17.57 29.11
C ALA A 63 -25.88 17.40 30.60
N ASN A 64 -27.01 16.77 30.93
CA ASN A 64 -27.38 16.49 32.31
C ASN A 64 -26.35 15.60 33.03
N ALA A 65 -25.86 14.56 32.35
CA ALA A 65 -24.85 13.66 32.90
C ALA A 65 -23.49 14.34 33.09
N LEU A 66 -23.03 15.13 32.11
CA LEU A 66 -21.77 15.90 32.19
C LEU A 66 -21.79 16.88 33.37
N HIS A 67 -22.90 17.60 33.53
CA HIS A 67 -23.06 18.53 34.65
C HIS A 67 -23.14 17.80 35.99
N THR A 68 -23.93 16.73 36.08
CA THR A 68 -24.11 16.00 37.35
C THR A 68 -22.83 15.31 37.82
N ARG A 69 -22.04 14.75 36.89
CA ARG A 69 -20.82 14.00 37.23
C ARG A 69 -19.65 14.91 37.55
N TRP A 70 -19.39 15.88 36.67
CA TRP A 70 -18.14 16.65 36.70
C TRP A 70 -18.35 18.14 36.90
N GLY A 71 -19.61 18.60 37.02
CA GLY A 71 -19.91 20.02 37.18
C GLY A 71 -19.61 20.84 35.93
N VAL A 72 -19.52 20.21 34.75
CA VAL A 72 -19.23 20.92 33.49
C VAL A 72 -20.21 22.07 33.33
N GLY A 73 -19.68 23.26 33.08
CA GLY A 73 -20.45 24.48 32.99
C GLY A 73 -19.80 25.55 32.13
N GLU A 74 -20.07 26.79 32.49
CA GLU A 74 -19.74 27.96 31.70
C GLU A 74 -18.23 28.10 31.46
N ASN A 75 -17.82 28.08 30.19
CA ASN A 75 -16.44 28.19 29.71
C ASN A 75 -15.50 27.00 30.00
N ASP A 76 -16.00 25.91 30.58
CA ASP A 76 -15.22 24.66 30.63
C ASP A 76 -14.98 24.14 29.20
N VAL A 77 -13.86 23.45 29.00
CA VAL A 77 -13.50 22.92 27.68
C VAL A 77 -13.66 21.40 27.65
N VAL A 78 -14.54 20.93 26.78
CA VAL A 78 -14.70 19.50 26.48
C VAL A 78 -13.95 19.18 25.19
N CYS A 79 -12.91 18.35 25.29
CA CYS A 79 -12.11 17.94 24.14
C CYS A 79 -12.69 16.65 23.53
N ILE A 80 -12.96 16.65 22.22
CA ILE A 80 -13.49 15.50 21.47
C ILE A 80 -12.39 14.93 20.56
N PHE A 81 -11.82 13.80 20.96
CA PHE A 81 -10.75 13.08 20.27
C PHE A 81 -11.29 11.81 19.61
N SER A 82 -11.94 11.98 18.46
CA SER A 82 -12.68 10.90 17.79
C SER A 82 -12.68 11.08 16.25
N PRO A 83 -12.73 9.99 15.46
CA PRO A 83 -13.17 10.07 14.08
C PRO A 83 -14.65 10.51 14.00
N ASN A 84 -15.16 10.68 12.79
CA ASN A 84 -16.58 10.99 12.58
C ASN A 84 -17.45 9.91 13.24
N HIS A 85 -18.46 10.35 13.98
CA HIS A 85 -19.38 9.49 14.70
C HIS A 85 -20.78 10.13 14.73
N VAL A 86 -21.83 9.33 14.82
CA VAL A 86 -23.21 9.83 14.86
C VAL A 86 -23.54 10.59 16.15
N ASP A 87 -22.83 10.31 17.24
CA ASP A 87 -22.93 11.07 18.50
C ASP A 87 -21.97 12.27 18.57
N TYR A 88 -21.19 12.54 17.52
CA TYR A 88 -20.31 13.72 17.48
C TYR A 88 -21.09 15.05 17.64
N PRO A 89 -22.24 15.27 16.94
CA PRO A 89 -23.10 16.43 17.20
C PRO A 89 -23.69 16.43 18.61
N VAL A 90 -24.07 15.26 19.14
CA VAL A 90 -24.62 15.12 20.50
C VAL A 90 -23.61 15.59 21.54
N ALA A 91 -22.34 15.17 21.43
CA ALA A 91 -21.26 15.59 22.33
C ALA A 91 -21.00 17.11 22.27
N ILE A 92 -20.97 17.68 21.07
CA ILE A 92 -20.79 19.14 20.88
C ILE A 92 -21.97 19.91 21.48
N TRP A 93 -23.19 19.55 21.10
CA TRP A 93 -24.38 20.29 21.49
C TRP A 93 -24.68 20.13 22.98
N ALA A 94 -24.34 18.99 23.59
CA ALA A 94 -24.44 18.80 25.04
C ALA A 94 -23.47 19.73 25.78
N THR A 95 -22.23 19.83 25.27
CA THR A 95 -21.23 20.80 25.76
C THR A 95 -21.78 22.23 25.67
N HIS A 96 -22.33 22.62 24.52
CA HIS A 96 -22.88 23.96 24.33
C HIS A 96 -24.12 24.26 25.19
N ARG A 97 -24.97 23.27 25.49
CA ARG A 97 -26.13 23.45 26.40
C ARG A 97 -25.71 23.86 27.81
N LEU A 98 -24.50 23.47 28.22
CA LEU A 98 -23.91 23.82 29.52
C LEU A 98 -23.19 25.18 29.50
N GLY A 99 -23.11 25.84 28.34
CA GLY A 99 -22.26 27.02 28.18
C GLY A 99 -20.77 26.69 28.08
N ALA A 100 -20.41 25.41 28.00
CA ALA A 100 -19.05 24.95 27.79
C ALA A 100 -18.61 25.12 26.32
N ILE A 101 -17.31 24.99 26.08
CA ILE A 101 -16.65 25.17 24.78
C ILE A 101 -16.16 23.81 24.28
N ALA A 102 -16.39 23.51 23.00
CA ALA A 102 -15.93 22.27 22.39
C ALA A 102 -14.56 22.47 21.71
N SER A 103 -13.59 21.60 22.00
CA SER A 103 -12.36 21.50 21.21
C SER A 103 -12.31 20.16 20.49
N CYS A 104 -12.16 20.17 19.18
CA CYS A 104 -12.14 18.93 18.40
C CYS A 104 -10.71 18.58 18.01
N ALA A 105 -10.28 17.35 18.30
CA ALA A 105 -8.92 16.88 18.10
C ALA A 105 -8.87 15.75 17.04
N ASN A 106 -7.81 15.76 16.22
CA ASN A 106 -7.60 14.73 15.21
C ASN A 106 -7.26 13.39 15.90
N PRO A 107 -8.05 12.31 15.74
CA PRO A 107 -7.84 11.03 16.41
C PRO A 107 -6.54 10.31 16.02
N ALA A 108 -5.84 10.81 14.99
CA ALA A 108 -4.53 10.32 14.55
C ALA A 108 -3.35 11.10 15.15
N TYR A 109 -3.58 12.09 16.01
CA TYR A 109 -2.49 12.78 16.70
C TYR A 109 -1.67 11.82 17.54
N THR A 110 -0.37 12.09 17.59
CA THR A 110 0.52 11.48 18.57
C THR A 110 0.20 11.98 19.98
N THR A 111 0.71 11.30 21.01
CA THR A 111 0.55 11.75 22.40
C THR A 111 1.03 13.19 22.60
N GLY A 112 2.19 13.56 22.06
CA GLY A 112 2.74 14.91 22.23
C GLY A 112 1.87 16.00 21.59
N GLU A 113 1.31 15.72 20.41
CA GLU A 113 0.39 16.65 19.73
C GLU A 113 -0.93 16.80 20.51
N LEU A 114 -1.48 15.70 21.02
CA LEU A 114 -2.69 15.75 21.83
C LEU A 114 -2.45 16.47 23.17
N VAL A 115 -1.31 16.23 23.83
CA VAL A 115 -0.93 16.94 25.07
C VAL A 115 -0.84 18.44 24.84
N HIS A 116 -0.27 18.86 23.70
CA HIS A 116 -0.22 20.27 23.35
C HIS A 116 -1.63 20.86 23.23
N GLN A 117 -2.54 20.21 22.51
CA GLN A 117 -3.93 20.66 22.38
C GLN A 117 -4.66 20.70 23.73
N LEU A 118 -4.58 19.64 24.54
CA LEU A 118 -5.25 19.55 25.84
C LEU A 118 -4.78 20.65 26.81
N LYS A 119 -3.46 20.91 26.88
CA LYS A 119 -2.92 21.98 27.73
C LYS A 119 -3.32 23.36 27.25
N THR A 120 -3.26 23.56 25.94
CA THR A 120 -3.51 24.87 25.34
C THR A 120 -4.97 25.26 25.48
N ALA A 121 -5.87 24.34 25.12
CA ALA A 121 -7.31 24.51 25.25
C ALA A 121 -7.79 24.41 26.70
N LYS A 122 -6.91 24.07 27.66
CA LYS A 122 -7.25 23.82 29.08
C LYS A 122 -8.42 22.84 29.22
N ALA A 123 -8.32 21.72 28.50
CA ALA A 123 -9.37 20.71 28.47
C ALA A 123 -9.69 20.17 29.87
N PHE A 124 -10.96 20.23 30.24
CA PHE A 124 -11.50 19.78 31.53
C PHE A 124 -12.03 18.35 31.46
N VAL A 125 -12.64 17.97 30.34
CA VAL A 125 -13.17 16.63 30.06
C VAL A 125 -12.69 16.16 28.68
N LEU A 126 -12.39 14.87 28.54
CA LEU A 126 -11.92 14.27 27.30
C LEU A 126 -12.87 13.16 26.82
N VAL A 127 -13.43 13.33 25.64
CA VAL A 127 -14.19 12.30 24.93
C VAL A 127 -13.24 11.59 23.96
N SER A 128 -13.02 10.29 24.11
CA SER A 128 -12.16 9.51 23.21
C SER A 128 -12.95 8.49 22.42
N HIS A 129 -12.58 8.26 21.17
CA HIS A 129 -13.01 7.02 20.50
C HIS A 129 -12.25 5.82 21.09
N PRO A 130 -12.87 4.62 21.18
CA PRO A 130 -12.20 3.41 21.68
C PRO A 130 -10.86 3.13 21.00
N ASP A 131 -10.80 3.18 19.67
CA ASP A 131 -9.57 2.96 18.88
C ASP A 131 -8.41 3.93 19.19
N SER A 132 -8.67 5.04 19.88
CA SER A 132 -7.64 6.07 20.20
C SER A 132 -7.42 6.20 21.72
N LEU A 133 -7.99 5.30 22.53
CA LEU A 133 -8.00 5.40 23.98
C LEU A 133 -6.60 5.41 24.61
N ASP A 134 -5.66 4.61 24.12
CA ASP A 134 -4.30 4.54 24.70
C ASP A 134 -3.57 5.89 24.60
N THR A 135 -3.69 6.55 23.45
CA THR A 135 -3.15 7.90 23.24
C THR A 135 -3.86 8.91 24.14
N ALA A 136 -5.19 8.83 24.25
CA ALA A 136 -5.99 9.70 25.10
C ALA A 136 -5.61 9.58 26.57
N LEU A 137 -5.47 8.36 27.10
CA LEU A 137 -5.09 8.10 28.50
C LEU A 137 -3.67 8.58 28.79
N THR A 138 -2.75 8.38 27.85
CA THR A 138 -1.37 8.84 28.03
C THR A 138 -1.29 10.36 28.00
N ALA A 139 -2.02 11.02 27.09
CA ALA A 139 -2.07 12.48 27.03
C ALA A 139 -2.77 13.10 28.24
N ALA A 140 -3.91 12.53 28.67
CA ALA A 140 -4.67 12.97 29.83
C ALA A 140 -3.81 12.93 31.10
N ARG A 141 -3.06 11.84 31.34
CA ARG A 141 -2.13 11.71 32.46
C ARG A 141 -1.07 12.82 32.47
N GLN A 142 -0.50 13.15 31.30
CA GLN A 142 0.51 14.22 31.18
C GLN A 142 -0.05 15.64 31.34
N CYS A 143 -1.37 15.79 31.19
CA CYS A 143 -2.08 17.06 31.36
C CYS A 143 -2.75 17.18 32.74
N GLY A 144 -2.73 16.13 33.56
CA GLY A 144 -3.41 16.11 34.85
C GLY A 144 -4.94 15.94 34.77
N ILE A 145 -5.47 15.46 33.64
CA ILE A 145 -6.89 15.14 33.51
C ILE A 145 -7.14 13.77 34.16
N ALA A 146 -8.03 13.73 35.15
CA ALA A 146 -8.37 12.50 35.86
C ALA A 146 -9.00 11.47 34.91
N ALA A 147 -8.72 10.18 35.12
CA ALA A 147 -9.29 9.11 34.29
C ALA A 147 -10.84 9.08 34.35
N ASP A 148 -11.43 9.52 35.46
CA ASP A 148 -12.88 9.65 35.61
C ASP A 148 -13.46 10.77 34.73
N HIS A 149 -12.68 11.77 34.31
CA HIS A 149 -13.10 12.83 33.38
C HIS A 149 -12.97 12.38 31.90
N ILE A 150 -12.86 11.07 31.67
CA ILE A 150 -12.75 10.48 30.34
C ILE A 150 -13.95 9.59 30.08
N PHE A 151 -14.63 9.84 28.97
CA PHE A 151 -15.71 8.98 28.49
C PHE A 151 -15.55 8.70 27.00
N LEU A 152 -16.25 7.68 26.51
CA LEU A 152 -16.03 7.16 25.16
C LEU A 152 -17.12 7.56 24.19
N MET A 153 -16.73 7.80 22.94
CA MET A 153 -17.67 8.07 21.86
C MET A 153 -18.55 6.84 21.55
N ASP A 154 -18.00 5.63 21.73
CA ASP A 154 -18.66 4.33 21.48
C ASP A 154 -18.21 3.30 22.54
N GLU A 155 -18.89 2.15 22.60
CA GLU A 155 -18.60 1.09 23.58
C GLU A 155 -17.23 0.42 23.34
N LEU A 156 -16.57 -0.02 24.43
CA LEU A 156 -15.35 -0.81 24.32
C LEU A 156 -15.66 -2.21 23.81
N ARG A 157 -14.91 -2.66 22.80
CA ARG A 157 -15.06 -4.02 22.25
C ARG A 157 -14.57 -5.13 23.19
N ALA A 158 -13.75 -4.78 24.18
CA ALA A 158 -13.21 -5.71 25.15
C ALA A 158 -13.36 -5.15 26.58
N PRO A 159 -13.57 -5.99 27.60
CA PRO A 159 -13.67 -5.54 28.98
C PRO A 159 -12.40 -4.82 29.45
N SER A 160 -12.55 -3.67 30.10
CA SER A 160 -11.47 -2.92 30.75
C SER A 160 -11.66 -2.93 32.27
N PRO A 161 -10.57 -3.07 33.07
CA PRO A 161 -10.65 -2.99 34.54
C PRO A 161 -11.05 -1.60 35.04
N ILE A 162 -10.84 -0.55 34.24
CA ILE A 162 -11.37 0.78 34.49
C ILE A 162 -12.59 0.98 33.58
N PRO A 163 -13.81 1.17 34.13
CA PRO A 163 -14.99 1.42 33.32
C PRO A 163 -14.94 2.84 32.77
N PHE A 164 -14.85 2.98 31.45
CA PHE A 164 -15.06 4.26 30.77
C PHE A 164 -16.48 4.26 30.20
N PRO A 165 -17.40 5.10 30.69
CA PRO A 165 -18.77 5.12 30.18
C PRO A 165 -18.78 5.59 28.72
N SER A 166 -19.65 5.02 27.89
CA SER A 166 -19.89 5.54 26.54
C SER A 166 -20.85 6.74 26.57
N VAL A 167 -20.96 7.48 25.46
CA VAL A 167 -22.02 8.48 25.26
C VAL A 167 -23.40 7.87 25.55
N SER A 168 -23.66 6.65 25.07
CA SER A 168 -24.94 5.98 25.29
C SER A 168 -25.20 5.65 26.77
N ASP A 169 -24.17 5.35 27.55
CA ASP A 169 -24.30 5.11 28.99
C ASP A 169 -24.59 6.41 29.74
N LEU A 170 -23.86 7.49 29.42
CA LEU A 170 -24.09 8.80 30.01
C LEU A 170 -25.46 9.37 29.64
N VAL A 171 -25.96 9.11 28.42
CA VAL A 171 -27.33 9.45 28.03
C VAL A 171 -28.35 8.72 28.91
N LYS A 172 -28.20 7.40 29.12
CA LYS A 172 -29.12 6.65 29.99
C LYS A 172 -29.09 7.19 31.43
N GLU A 173 -27.92 7.50 31.94
CA GLU A 173 -27.75 8.08 33.27
C GLU A 173 -28.39 9.47 33.40
N GLY A 174 -28.17 10.34 32.41
CA GLY A 174 -28.74 11.68 32.39
C GLY A 174 -30.26 11.69 32.32
N LEU A 175 -30.87 10.70 31.65
CA LEU A 175 -32.32 10.50 31.63
C LEU A 175 -32.88 9.94 32.95
N ALA A 176 -32.08 9.19 33.70
CA ALA A 176 -32.48 8.60 34.97
C ALA A 176 -32.48 9.60 36.13
N ARG A 177 -32.03 10.84 35.91
CA ARG A 177 -31.90 11.89 36.93
C ARG A 177 -32.73 13.11 36.54
N PRO A 178 -33.23 13.89 37.52
CA PRO A 178 -33.83 15.20 37.22
C PRO A 178 -32.79 16.11 36.56
N SER A 179 -33.26 17.13 35.83
CA SER A 179 -32.36 18.10 35.21
C SER A 179 -31.55 18.84 36.28
N SER A 180 -30.24 18.81 36.14
CA SER A 180 -29.25 19.34 37.09
C SER A 180 -28.71 20.71 36.67
N TYR A 181 -29.00 21.17 35.46
CA TYR A 181 -28.50 22.42 34.91
C TYR A 181 -29.65 23.30 34.41
N THR A 182 -29.44 24.61 34.38
CA THR A 182 -30.33 25.54 33.69
C THR A 182 -29.63 26.03 32.43
N GLU A 183 -30.27 25.83 31.28
CA GLU A 183 -29.70 26.27 30.01
C GLU A 183 -29.61 27.79 29.95
N ARG A 184 -28.43 28.29 29.57
CA ARG A 184 -28.16 29.73 29.48
C ARG A 184 -28.95 30.36 28.35
N LYS A 185 -29.57 31.51 28.64
CA LYS A 185 -30.11 32.44 27.65
C LYS A 185 -29.13 33.58 27.48
N LEU A 186 -28.73 33.87 26.24
CA LEU A 186 -27.85 35.00 25.96
C LEU A 186 -28.69 36.26 25.81
N ASN A 187 -28.14 37.40 26.24
CA ASN A 187 -28.72 38.71 25.99
C ASN A 187 -28.42 39.13 24.53
N PRO A 188 -29.21 40.06 23.95
CA PRO A 188 -28.89 40.64 22.65
C PRO A 188 -27.44 41.13 22.58
N GLY A 189 -26.73 40.73 21.53
CA GLY A 189 -25.31 41.04 21.31
C GLY A 189 -24.31 40.09 21.98
N GLU A 190 -24.68 39.36 23.03
CA GLU A 190 -23.77 38.53 23.82
C GLU A 190 -23.25 37.32 23.01
N GLY A 191 -24.06 36.80 22.11
CA GLY A 191 -23.70 35.73 21.18
C GLY A 191 -22.54 36.11 20.25
N LYS A 192 -22.23 37.40 20.05
CA LYS A 192 -21.05 37.85 19.28
C LYS A 192 -19.74 37.70 20.06
N ALA A 193 -19.78 37.46 21.36
CA ALA A 193 -18.60 37.27 22.22
C ALA A 193 -18.51 35.86 22.84
N LYS A 194 -19.58 35.04 22.73
CA LYS A 194 -19.62 33.70 23.32
C LYS A 194 -18.88 32.65 22.47
N LEU A 195 -17.76 32.14 22.98
CA LEU A 195 -17.01 31.05 22.37
C LEU A 195 -17.84 29.76 22.28
N ALA A 196 -17.80 29.14 21.10
CA ALA A 196 -18.41 27.83 20.85
C ALA A 196 -17.35 26.76 20.58
N PHE A 197 -16.29 27.10 19.83
CA PHE A 197 -15.27 26.15 19.42
C PHE A 197 -13.85 26.68 19.62
N LEU A 198 -12.96 25.79 20.02
CA LEU A 198 -11.50 25.97 19.95
C LEU A 198 -10.95 25.03 18.88
N SER A 199 -10.78 25.58 17.67
CA SER A 199 -10.22 24.85 16.52
C SER A 199 -8.73 25.12 16.37
N PHE A 200 -7.95 24.09 16.05
CA PHE A 200 -6.50 24.20 15.89
C PHE A 200 -6.14 24.33 14.41
N SER A 201 -5.49 25.44 14.03
CA SER A 201 -4.86 25.60 12.72
C SER A 201 -3.36 25.30 12.84
N SER A 202 -2.69 24.95 11.73
CA SER A 202 -1.28 24.55 11.82
C SER A 202 -0.33 25.71 12.13
N GLY A 203 -0.82 26.95 12.12
CA GLY A 203 -0.01 28.15 12.35
C GLY A 203 0.96 28.52 11.23
N THR A 204 1.66 29.65 11.37
CA THR A 204 2.71 30.11 10.45
C THR A 204 4.06 30.41 11.13
N THR A 205 4.19 30.27 12.45
CA THR A 205 5.31 30.89 13.23
C THR A 205 6.08 29.97 14.19
N GLY A 206 5.97 28.65 14.15
CA GLY A 206 6.95 27.82 14.90
C GLY A 206 6.39 26.68 15.72
N LYS A 207 5.12 26.81 16.08
CA LYS A 207 4.29 25.83 16.79
C LYS A 207 2.90 25.96 16.18
N PRO A 208 2.02 24.94 16.25
CA PRO A 208 0.61 25.13 15.89
C PRO A 208 0.12 26.43 16.54
N LYS A 209 -0.34 27.40 15.73
CA LYS A 209 -0.82 28.68 16.28
C LYS A 209 -2.11 28.36 17.04
N VAL A 210 -2.20 28.90 18.25
CA VAL A 210 -3.32 28.64 19.13
C VAL A 210 -4.54 29.45 18.67
N GLU A 211 -5.59 28.73 18.26
CA GLU A 211 -7.03 29.01 18.41
C GLU A 211 -7.56 30.36 17.90
N PRO A 212 -8.07 30.51 16.67
CA PRO A 212 -9.08 31.53 16.44
C PRO A 212 -10.25 31.32 17.43
N ASP A 213 -10.49 32.30 18.33
CA ASP A 213 -11.67 32.44 19.18
C ASP A 213 -12.89 32.40 18.27
N THR A 214 -13.41 31.19 18.06
CA THR A 214 -14.40 30.93 17.02
C THR A 214 -15.76 30.91 17.68
N ILE A 215 -16.36 32.07 17.59
CA ILE A 215 -17.80 32.25 17.62
C ILE A 215 -18.24 31.96 16.18
N ILE A 216 -19.53 31.78 15.92
CA ILE A 216 -20.06 32.01 14.58
C ILE A 216 -20.06 30.82 13.61
N PHE A 217 -20.58 29.66 14.05
CA PHE A 217 -21.11 28.71 13.08
C PHE A 217 -22.46 29.18 12.47
N LYS A 218 -23.32 29.82 13.28
CA LYS A 218 -24.71 30.14 12.90
C LYS A 218 -24.74 31.11 11.73
N GLU A 219 -23.88 32.11 11.74
CA GLU A 219 -23.82 33.16 10.74
C GLU A 219 -23.24 32.64 9.42
N ASN A 220 -22.22 31.77 9.47
CA ASN A 220 -21.71 31.13 8.27
C ASN A 220 -22.78 30.26 7.62
N SER A 221 -23.50 29.45 8.42
CA SER A 221 -24.61 28.64 7.88
C SER A 221 -25.77 29.43 7.37
N ASN A 222 -26.12 30.51 8.04
CA ASN A 222 -27.18 31.40 7.60
C ASN A 222 -26.79 32.06 6.27
N ALA A 223 -25.56 32.56 6.16
CA ALA A 223 -25.02 33.13 4.93
C ALA A 223 -25.01 32.09 3.79
N MET A 224 -24.54 30.87 4.03
CA MET A 224 -24.53 29.79 3.02
C MET A 224 -25.95 29.35 2.64
N ALA A 225 -26.88 29.27 3.59
CA ALA A 225 -28.28 28.92 3.32
C ALA A 225 -29.00 30.00 2.48
N ALA A 226 -28.76 31.29 2.78
CA ALA A 226 -29.25 32.40 1.97
C ALA A 226 -28.60 32.42 0.57
N TYR A 227 -27.29 32.24 0.50
CA TYR A 227 -26.54 32.23 -0.76
C TYR A 227 -27.00 31.12 -1.71
N HIS A 228 -27.31 29.95 -1.16
CA HIS A 228 -27.86 28.81 -1.91
C HIS A 228 -29.39 28.74 -1.91
N LYS A 229 -30.07 29.78 -1.41
CA LYS A 229 -31.53 29.91 -1.46
C LYS A 229 -32.26 28.64 -0.98
N VAL A 230 -31.74 28.03 0.09
CA VAL A 230 -32.14 26.67 0.51
C VAL A 230 -33.63 26.59 0.87
N ASN A 231 -34.19 27.68 1.40
CA ASN A 231 -35.60 27.76 1.78
C ASN A 231 -36.45 28.63 0.82
N GLU A 232 -35.98 28.89 -0.40
CA GLU A 232 -36.74 29.64 -1.41
C GLU A 232 -37.15 28.75 -2.59
N ASP A 233 -38.28 29.07 -3.20
CA ASP A 233 -38.78 28.42 -4.40
C ASP A 233 -38.23 29.06 -5.69
N TYR A 234 -36.90 29.21 -5.76
CA TYR A 234 -36.23 29.91 -6.86
C TYR A 234 -36.23 29.16 -8.20
N THR A 235 -36.60 27.87 -8.19
CA THR A 235 -36.72 26.99 -9.37
C THR A 235 -37.66 25.82 -9.04
N THR A 236 -38.01 25.01 -10.05
CA THR A 236 -38.78 23.77 -9.88
C THR A 236 -38.12 22.83 -8.86
N TRP A 237 -38.94 22.00 -8.19
CA TRP A 237 -38.48 21.12 -7.13
C TRP A 237 -37.33 20.20 -7.58
N GLU A 238 -37.41 19.65 -8.78
CA GLU A 238 -36.43 18.73 -9.37
C GLU A 238 -35.07 19.39 -9.57
N ASN A 239 -35.07 20.65 -10.01
CA ASN A 239 -33.88 21.42 -10.36
C ASN A 239 -33.27 22.18 -9.18
N ARG A 240 -33.95 22.21 -8.02
CA ARG A 240 -33.43 22.86 -6.82
C ARG A 240 -32.13 22.19 -6.38
N ARG A 241 -31.10 22.96 -6.03
CA ARG A 241 -29.78 22.46 -5.61
C ARG A 241 -29.86 21.79 -4.23
N PHE A 242 -30.60 22.37 -3.29
CA PHE A 242 -30.80 21.80 -1.96
C PHE A 242 -32.29 21.54 -1.75
N ARG A 243 -32.64 20.33 -1.35
CA ARG A 243 -34.00 19.99 -0.91
C ARG A 243 -33.95 19.45 0.52
N PRO A 244 -34.91 19.82 1.36
CA PRO A 244 -35.13 19.15 2.63
C PRO A 244 -35.28 17.65 2.41
N GLY A 245 -34.50 16.85 3.16
CA GLY A 245 -34.44 15.40 3.02
C GLY A 245 -33.46 14.84 2.00
N ASP A 246 -32.82 15.68 1.18
CA ASP A 246 -31.66 15.22 0.40
C ASP A 246 -30.61 14.61 1.35
N VAL A 247 -29.89 13.61 0.85
CA VAL A 247 -28.86 12.86 1.57
C VAL A 247 -27.48 13.36 1.14
N ALA A 248 -26.66 13.71 2.13
CA ALA A 248 -25.27 14.10 1.94
C ALA A 248 -24.32 13.12 2.62
N VAL A 249 -23.12 12.99 2.08
CA VAL A 249 -22.06 12.25 2.76
C VAL A 249 -21.40 13.12 3.82
N ALA A 250 -21.19 12.59 5.02
CA ALA A 250 -20.36 13.17 6.07
C ALA A 250 -19.00 12.45 6.14
N ILE A 251 -18.15 12.72 5.15
CA ILE A 251 -16.82 12.09 4.98
C ILE A 251 -15.67 13.00 5.38
N LEU A 252 -15.90 14.32 5.36
CA LEU A 252 -14.89 15.27 5.80
C LEU A 252 -14.75 15.21 7.33
N PRO A 253 -13.54 15.34 7.89
CA PRO A 253 -13.35 15.11 9.31
C PRO A 253 -14.04 16.19 10.16
N PHE A 254 -14.90 15.76 11.09
CA PHE A 254 -15.63 16.65 12.01
C PHE A 254 -14.72 17.36 13.01
N PHE A 255 -13.49 16.88 13.20
CA PHE A 255 -12.51 17.58 14.00
C PHE A 255 -11.86 18.78 13.30
N HIS A 256 -12.09 18.94 11.99
CA HIS A 256 -11.61 20.07 11.21
C HIS A 256 -12.78 20.98 10.83
N ILE A 257 -12.58 22.31 10.86
CA ILE A 257 -13.65 23.30 10.68
C ILE A 257 -14.46 23.11 9.38
N TYR A 258 -13.83 22.64 8.29
CA TYR A 258 -14.54 22.34 7.04
C TYR A 258 -15.59 21.21 7.22
N GLY A 259 -15.19 20.09 7.84
CA GLY A 259 -16.13 19.01 8.14
C GLY A 259 -17.14 19.40 9.22
N LEU A 260 -16.69 20.15 10.23
CA LEU A 260 -17.52 20.60 11.35
C LEU A 260 -18.61 21.57 10.93
N VAL A 261 -18.25 22.68 10.29
CA VAL A 261 -19.19 23.76 9.93
C VAL A 261 -19.93 23.42 8.64
N VAL A 262 -19.21 23.09 7.57
CA VAL A 262 -19.86 22.89 6.26
C VAL A 262 -20.55 21.53 6.20
N ASN A 263 -19.83 20.45 6.50
CA ASN A 263 -20.36 19.11 6.25
C ASN A 263 -21.37 18.64 7.31
N MET A 264 -21.13 18.94 8.59
CA MET A 264 -22.03 18.56 9.68
C MET A 264 -23.12 19.61 9.89
N GLN A 265 -22.75 20.80 10.31
CA GLN A 265 -23.71 21.73 10.89
C GLN A 265 -24.56 22.44 9.82
N TRP A 266 -23.96 22.94 8.72
CA TRP A 266 -24.68 23.65 7.65
C TRP A 266 -25.64 22.76 6.86
N LEU A 267 -25.21 21.54 6.51
CA LEU A 267 -26.09 20.61 5.80
C LEU A 267 -27.27 20.17 6.67
N LEU A 268 -27.06 19.96 7.98
CA LEU A 268 -28.17 19.70 8.92
C LEU A 268 -29.11 20.90 9.03
N PHE A 269 -28.56 22.12 9.12
CA PHE A 269 -29.35 23.36 9.09
C PHE A 269 -30.18 23.46 7.80
N SER A 270 -29.58 23.11 6.66
CA SER A 270 -30.20 23.11 5.33
C SER A 270 -31.24 22.01 5.12
N GLY A 271 -31.54 21.21 6.14
CA GLY A 271 -32.59 20.18 6.09
C GLY A 271 -32.14 18.82 5.53
N LEU A 272 -30.84 18.59 5.33
CA LEU A 272 -30.32 17.35 4.74
C LEU A 272 -30.11 16.25 5.78
N THR A 273 -30.11 15.00 5.30
CA THR A 273 -29.68 13.82 6.06
C THR A 273 -28.19 13.60 5.84
N LEU A 274 -27.41 13.32 6.90
CA LEU A 274 -25.99 13.00 6.77
C LEU A 274 -25.71 11.51 6.94
N VAL A 275 -25.05 10.90 5.96
CA VAL A 275 -24.48 9.56 6.10
C VAL A 275 -23.08 9.68 6.67
N VAL A 276 -22.92 9.31 7.94
CA VAL A 276 -21.68 9.49 8.69
C VAL A 276 -20.74 8.32 8.42
N ILE A 277 -19.61 8.61 7.78
CA ILE A 277 -18.54 7.64 7.50
C ILE A 277 -17.36 7.93 8.43
N SER A 278 -17.05 6.98 9.30
CA SER A 278 -16.01 7.15 10.34
C SER A 278 -14.59 7.21 9.78
N ARG A 279 -14.28 6.47 8.70
CA ARG A 279 -12.99 6.48 8.03
C ARG A 279 -13.14 6.38 6.53
N PHE A 280 -12.37 7.18 5.80
CA PHE A 280 -12.38 7.15 4.35
C PHE A 280 -11.73 5.89 3.78
N ASN A 281 -12.54 5.11 3.08
CA ASN A 281 -12.13 4.10 2.11
C ASN A 281 -12.91 4.39 0.82
N PHE A 282 -12.24 4.45 -0.31
CA PHE A 282 -12.87 4.96 -1.53
C PHE A 282 -13.96 4.04 -2.10
N VAL A 283 -13.77 2.72 -2.08
CA VAL A 283 -14.78 1.77 -2.60
C VAL A 283 -15.98 1.70 -1.66
N GLU A 284 -15.77 1.69 -0.34
CA GLU A 284 -16.88 1.76 0.63
C GLU A 284 -17.63 3.10 0.53
N PHE A 285 -16.94 4.19 0.25
CA PHE A 285 -17.56 5.49 -0.05
C PHE A 285 -18.46 5.42 -1.29
N LEU A 286 -18.03 4.79 -2.38
CA LEU A 286 -18.89 4.58 -3.56
C LEU A 286 -20.10 3.70 -3.25
N LYS A 287 -19.92 2.61 -2.48
CA LYS A 287 -21.03 1.77 -2.00
C LYS A 287 -21.99 2.56 -1.14
N SER A 288 -21.50 3.46 -0.30
CA SER A 288 -22.32 4.33 0.54
C SER A 288 -23.15 5.30 -0.31
N ILE A 289 -22.53 5.91 -1.34
CA ILE A 289 -23.23 6.79 -2.29
C ILE A 289 -24.39 6.05 -2.96
N ASP A 290 -24.16 4.82 -3.41
CA ASP A 290 -25.18 4.02 -4.10
C ASP A 290 -26.25 3.47 -3.13
N ARG A 291 -25.83 2.93 -1.98
CA ARG A 291 -26.71 2.34 -0.95
C ARG A 291 -27.68 3.37 -0.37
N HIS A 292 -27.18 4.55 -0.04
CA HIS A 292 -27.98 5.61 0.58
C HIS A 292 -28.48 6.65 -0.42
N LYS A 293 -28.20 6.44 -1.72
CA LYS A 293 -28.55 7.36 -2.81
C LYS A 293 -28.13 8.80 -2.50
N ILE A 294 -26.89 8.97 -2.07
CA ILE A 294 -26.34 10.27 -1.65
C ILE A 294 -26.33 11.24 -2.83
N GLN A 295 -26.95 12.41 -2.67
CA GLN A 295 -27.05 13.43 -3.71
C GLN A 295 -26.02 14.57 -3.54
N HIS A 296 -25.46 14.76 -2.34
CA HIS A 296 -24.53 15.86 -2.03
C HIS A 296 -23.16 15.34 -1.60
N LEU A 297 -22.13 15.74 -2.33
CA LEU A 297 -20.73 15.37 -2.10
C LEU A 297 -19.90 16.63 -1.77
N LEU A 298 -19.46 16.77 -0.52
CA LEU A 298 -18.48 17.78 -0.13
C LEU A 298 -17.12 17.12 0.03
N LEU A 299 -16.18 17.47 -0.82
CA LEU A 299 -14.94 16.73 -1.02
C LEU A 299 -13.71 17.64 -0.97
N VAL A 300 -12.54 17.00 -1.02
CA VAL A 300 -11.24 17.62 -1.26
C VAL A 300 -10.61 17.08 -2.55
N PRO A 301 -9.64 17.77 -3.18
CA PRO A 301 -9.09 17.35 -4.47
C PRO A 301 -8.62 15.90 -4.55
N PRO A 302 -7.94 15.30 -3.54
CA PRO A 302 -7.58 13.88 -3.60
C PRO A 302 -8.78 12.93 -3.74
N GLN A 303 -9.93 13.26 -3.14
CA GLN A 303 -11.15 12.46 -3.25
C GLN A 303 -11.79 12.63 -4.64
N VAL A 304 -11.72 13.85 -5.21
CA VAL A 304 -12.15 14.11 -6.58
C VAL A 304 -11.28 13.36 -7.59
N VAL A 305 -9.96 13.31 -7.40
CA VAL A 305 -9.06 12.49 -8.23
C VAL A 305 -9.49 11.03 -8.23
N LEU A 306 -9.84 10.47 -7.07
CA LEU A 306 -10.33 9.10 -6.98
C LEU A 306 -11.67 8.92 -7.70
N LEU A 307 -12.63 9.85 -7.54
CA LEU A 307 -13.89 9.83 -8.31
C LEU A 307 -13.67 9.89 -9.83
N CYS A 308 -12.66 10.61 -10.30
CA CYS A 308 -12.37 10.75 -11.72
C CYS A 308 -11.59 9.57 -12.31
N LYS A 309 -10.64 9.00 -11.54
CA LYS A 309 -9.62 8.09 -12.08
C LYS A 309 -9.78 6.64 -11.63
N HIS A 310 -10.42 6.38 -10.50
CA HIS A 310 -10.45 5.03 -9.94
C HIS A 310 -11.48 4.16 -10.71
N PRO A 311 -11.10 2.98 -11.23
CA PRO A 311 -11.95 2.20 -12.13
C PRO A 311 -13.26 1.72 -11.50
N ALA A 312 -13.28 1.54 -10.18
CA ALA A 312 -14.50 1.15 -9.46
C ALA A 312 -15.69 2.10 -9.64
N VAL A 313 -15.45 3.38 -9.97
CA VAL A 313 -16.51 4.38 -10.19
C VAL A 313 -17.45 3.95 -11.32
N LYS A 314 -16.92 3.28 -12.36
CA LYS A 314 -17.70 2.78 -13.50
C LYS A 314 -18.76 1.73 -13.12
N ASN A 315 -18.65 1.13 -11.94
CA ASN A 315 -19.59 0.12 -11.45
C ASN A 315 -20.78 0.74 -10.71
N TYR A 316 -20.79 2.06 -10.49
CA TYR A 316 -21.85 2.74 -9.76
C TYR A 316 -22.50 3.78 -10.66
N ASP A 317 -23.83 3.79 -10.69
CA ASP A 317 -24.56 4.91 -11.25
C ASP A 317 -24.56 6.06 -10.23
N LEU A 318 -23.86 7.14 -10.57
CA LEU A 318 -23.77 8.36 -9.75
C LEU A 318 -24.63 9.50 -10.34
N SER A 319 -25.51 9.19 -11.30
CA SER A 319 -26.35 10.20 -11.95
C SER A 319 -27.36 10.88 -11.03
N HIS A 320 -27.65 10.29 -9.86
CA HIS A 320 -28.48 10.90 -8.81
C HIS A 320 -27.75 11.97 -7.98
N VAL A 321 -26.42 12.06 -8.11
CA VAL A 321 -25.63 13.12 -7.47
C VAL A 321 -25.97 14.47 -8.11
N ARG A 322 -26.39 15.42 -7.28
CA ARG A 322 -26.84 16.75 -7.71
C ARG A 322 -25.89 17.88 -7.42
N PHE A 323 -25.03 17.71 -6.42
CA PHE A 323 -24.12 18.76 -5.99
C PHE A 323 -22.81 18.15 -5.53
N CYS A 324 -21.72 18.65 -6.09
CA CYS A 324 -20.37 18.30 -5.69
C CYS A 324 -19.56 19.57 -5.50
N MET A 325 -18.98 19.73 -4.31
CA MET A 325 -18.12 20.86 -4.01
C MET A 325 -16.74 20.38 -3.57
N SER A 326 -15.69 20.98 -4.11
CA SER A 326 -14.31 20.76 -3.66
C SER A 326 -13.79 21.98 -2.91
N GLY A 327 -13.06 21.77 -1.82
CA GLY A 327 -12.44 22.84 -1.03
C GLY A 327 -11.05 22.48 -0.53
N ALA A 328 -10.51 23.30 0.36
CA ALA A 328 -9.18 23.20 0.97
C ALA A 328 -8.00 23.47 0.02
N ALA A 329 -8.00 22.94 -1.21
CA ALA A 329 -6.96 23.18 -2.21
C ALA A 329 -7.57 23.36 -3.62
N PRO A 330 -6.85 24.05 -4.53
CA PRO A 330 -7.33 24.27 -5.89
C PRO A 330 -7.58 22.96 -6.64
N LEU A 331 -8.69 22.90 -7.36
CA LEU A 331 -9.02 21.85 -8.31
C LEU A 331 -8.62 22.31 -9.72
N ALA A 332 -7.74 21.55 -10.37
CA ALA A 332 -7.29 21.84 -11.72
C ALA A 332 -8.46 21.78 -12.72
N ARG A 333 -8.33 22.52 -13.83
CA ARG A 333 -9.33 22.57 -14.91
C ARG A 333 -9.64 21.17 -15.43
N GLU A 334 -8.60 20.42 -15.79
CA GLU A 334 -8.67 19.10 -16.41
C GLU A 334 -9.39 18.10 -15.48
N LEU A 335 -9.14 18.21 -14.17
CA LEU A 335 -9.78 17.37 -13.18
C LEU A 335 -11.26 17.73 -12.98
N THR A 336 -11.61 19.01 -13.08
CA THR A 336 -13.01 19.47 -13.06
C THR A 336 -13.77 18.95 -14.28
N GLU A 337 -13.16 19.00 -15.46
CA GLU A 337 -13.74 18.45 -16.71
C GLU A 337 -13.97 16.94 -16.63
N GLN A 338 -13.07 16.19 -15.98
CA GLN A 338 -13.28 14.77 -15.71
C GLN A 338 -14.44 14.55 -14.72
N LEU A 339 -14.54 15.38 -13.67
CA LEU A 339 -15.60 15.27 -12.67
C LEU A 339 -16.98 15.52 -13.27
N ILE A 340 -17.10 16.46 -14.23
CA ILE A 340 -18.34 16.72 -14.97
C ILE A 340 -18.81 15.46 -15.71
N LYS A 341 -17.89 14.68 -16.28
CA LYS A 341 -18.24 13.43 -16.98
C LYS A 341 -18.71 12.35 -16.02
N VAL A 342 -18.13 12.30 -14.82
CA VAL A 342 -18.45 11.32 -13.78
C VAL A 342 -19.79 11.62 -13.10
N LEU A 343 -20.08 12.92 -12.88
CA LEU A 343 -21.27 13.41 -12.21
C LEU A 343 -22.08 14.30 -13.16
N PRO A 344 -22.65 13.74 -14.24
CA PRO A 344 -23.20 14.53 -15.34
C PRO A 344 -24.35 15.44 -14.93
N ASN A 345 -25.11 15.06 -13.90
CA ASN A 345 -26.26 15.83 -13.41
C ASN A 345 -25.92 16.76 -12.23
N ALA A 346 -24.68 16.71 -11.74
CA ALA A 346 -24.29 17.50 -10.59
C ALA A 346 -24.03 18.96 -10.97
N GLN A 347 -24.33 19.85 -10.03
CA GLN A 347 -23.79 21.19 -9.98
C GLN A 347 -22.43 21.11 -9.29
N ILE A 348 -21.37 21.55 -9.97
CA ILE A 348 -19.98 21.32 -9.56
C ILE A 348 -19.29 22.67 -9.37
N GLY A 349 -18.55 22.83 -8.28
CA GLY A 349 -17.71 24.00 -8.10
C GLY A 349 -16.80 23.93 -6.88
N GLN A 350 -16.17 25.04 -6.55
CA GLN A 350 -15.26 25.14 -5.42
C GLN A 350 -15.74 26.17 -4.40
N GLY A 351 -15.18 26.07 -3.20
CA GLY A 351 -15.28 27.09 -2.17
C GLY A 351 -13.94 27.37 -1.53
N TYR A 352 -13.78 28.58 -0.99
CA TYR A 352 -12.58 29.00 -0.27
C TYR A 352 -12.93 29.53 1.11
N GLY A 353 -12.01 29.28 2.04
CA GLY A 353 -12.14 29.58 3.45
C GLY A 353 -10.91 29.13 4.23
N MET A 354 -10.78 29.64 5.45
CA MET A 354 -9.76 29.26 6.43
C MET A 354 -10.39 29.12 7.81
N THR A 355 -9.63 28.59 8.77
CA THR A 355 -10.14 28.39 10.14
C THR A 355 -10.52 29.72 10.79
N GLU A 356 -9.73 30.75 10.55
CA GLU A 356 -9.90 32.10 11.06
C GLU A 356 -11.14 32.81 10.50
N THR A 357 -11.71 32.29 9.41
CA THR A 357 -12.92 32.85 8.77
C THR A 357 -14.17 31.99 8.99
N CYS A 358 -14.10 30.97 9.86
CA CYS A 358 -15.21 30.08 10.29
C CYS A 358 -16.37 29.95 9.30
N THR A 359 -16.23 29.36 8.12
CA THR A 359 -15.07 28.70 7.52
C THR A 359 -15.00 29.20 6.09
N SER A 360 -16.05 29.00 5.29
CA SER A 360 -16.14 29.46 3.91
C SER A 360 -16.41 30.96 3.86
N VAL A 361 -15.77 31.65 2.92
CA VAL A 361 -16.03 33.07 2.60
C VAL A 361 -16.47 33.26 1.15
N SER A 362 -16.19 32.28 0.29
CA SER A 362 -16.69 32.22 -1.08
C SER A 362 -17.11 30.81 -1.46
N MET A 363 -18.13 30.71 -2.31
CA MET A 363 -18.66 29.43 -2.81
C MET A 363 -19.22 29.58 -4.24
N VAL A 364 -19.30 28.47 -4.97
CA VAL A 364 -19.91 28.42 -6.30
C VAL A 364 -21.34 28.98 -6.29
N PRO A 365 -21.65 30.04 -7.07
CA PRO A 365 -22.95 30.69 -7.02
C PRO A 365 -24.07 29.76 -7.51
N ILE A 366 -25.30 30.02 -7.05
CA ILE A 366 -26.47 29.22 -7.45
C ILE A 366 -26.84 29.38 -8.93
N THR A 367 -26.42 30.50 -9.53
CA THR A 367 -26.62 30.84 -10.94
C THR A 367 -25.73 30.02 -11.88
N GLN A 368 -24.69 29.36 -11.36
CA GLN A 368 -23.78 28.52 -12.12
C GLN A 368 -24.02 27.05 -11.80
N ARG A 369 -24.33 26.24 -12.83
CA ARG A 369 -24.33 24.77 -12.70
C ARG A 369 -22.91 24.26 -12.55
N ILE A 370 -22.01 24.67 -13.44
CA ILE A 370 -20.58 24.41 -13.36
C ILE A 370 -19.91 25.73 -13.02
N GLY A 371 -19.21 25.77 -11.88
CA GLY A 371 -18.45 26.93 -11.47
C GLY A 371 -17.34 27.25 -12.47
N THR A 372 -16.96 28.52 -12.55
CA THR A 372 -15.85 28.95 -13.41
C THR A 372 -14.58 28.15 -13.09
N LEU A 373 -13.95 27.58 -14.11
CA LEU A 373 -12.83 26.66 -13.95
C LEU A 373 -11.64 27.36 -13.27
N GLY A 374 -11.17 26.79 -12.15
CA GLY A 374 -10.11 27.38 -11.33
C GLY A 374 -10.57 28.46 -10.34
N SER A 375 -11.83 28.90 -10.40
CA SER A 375 -12.39 29.84 -9.42
C SER A 375 -12.70 29.16 -8.10
N ALA A 376 -12.56 29.91 -7.02
CA ALA A 376 -13.01 29.59 -5.67
C ALA A 376 -14.44 30.09 -5.36
N GLY A 377 -15.21 30.46 -6.38
CA GLY A 377 -16.59 30.94 -6.27
C GLY A 377 -16.70 32.44 -5.97
N GLN A 378 -17.86 32.89 -5.51
CA GLN A 378 -18.14 34.30 -5.19
C GLN A 378 -18.39 34.48 -3.69
N LEU A 379 -18.21 35.70 -3.19
CA LEU A 379 -18.32 36.02 -1.77
C LEU A 379 -19.70 35.68 -1.19
N LEU A 380 -19.70 35.09 0.00
CA LEU A 380 -20.90 34.83 0.77
C LEU A 380 -21.54 36.11 1.31
N PRO A 381 -22.86 36.11 1.58
CA PRO A 381 -23.58 37.26 2.14
C PRO A 381 -22.93 37.77 3.43
N GLY A 382 -22.72 39.08 3.53
CA GLY A 382 -22.08 39.70 4.69
C GLY A 382 -20.55 39.68 4.66
N CYS A 383 -19.92 38.98 3.72
CA CYS A 383 -18.48 39.07 3.50
C CYS A 383 -18.13 40.30 2.65
N ILE A 384 -17.10 41.02 3.07
CA ILE A 384 -16.53 42.16 2.36
C ILE A 384 -15.04 41.86 2.19
N ALA A 385 -14.53 41.98 0.97
CA ALA A 385 -13.13 41.73 0.66
C ALA A 385 -12.45 42.99 0.09
N ARG A 386 -11.16 43.09 0.36
CA ARG A 386 -10.20 44.01 -0.24
C ARG A 386 -9.04 43.19 -0.78
N VAL A 387 -8.51 43.60 -1.92
CA VAL A 387 -7.27 43.03 -2.47
C VAL A 387 -6.20 44.10 -2.33
N VAL A 388 -5.18 43.83 -1.52
CA VAL A 388 -4.15 44.81 -1.13
C VAL A 388 -2.85 44.49 -1.85
N ARG A 389 -2.39 45.40 -2.73
CA ARG A 389 -1.14 45.26 -3.45
C ARG A 389 0.07 45.40 -2.50
N ALA A 390 1.25 45.02 -2.98
CA ALA A 390 2.49 45.08 -2.20
C ALA A 390 2.88 46.51 -1.73
N ASP A 391 2.42 47.55 -2.44
CA ASP A 391 2.62 48.96 -2.07
C ASP A 391 1.58 49.49 -1.07
N GLY A 392 0.62 48.65 -0.64
CA GLY A 392 -0.47 49.01 0.26
C GLY A 392 -1.70 49.60 -0.43
N SER A 393 -1.67 49.81 -1.75
CA SER A 393 -2.83 50.27 -2.52
C SER A 393 -3.88 49.17 -2.72
N LEU A 394 -5.14 49.54 -2.94
CA LEU A 394 -6.22 48.59 -3.23
C LEU A 394 -6.27 48.25 -4.73
N ALA A 395 -6.33 46.96 -5.03
CA ALA A 395 -6.49 46.43 -6.38
C ALA A 395 -7.96 46.46 -6.83
N ASP A 396 -8.19 46.73 -8.12
CA ASP A 396 -9.47 46.63 -8.80
C ASP A 396 -9.66 45.20 -9.38
N TYR A 397 -10.76 44.96 -10.08
CA TYR A 397 -11.01 43.72 -10.80
C TYR A 397 -9.85 43.35 -11.74
N GLU A 398 -9.58 42.04 -11.84
CA GLU A 398 -8.50 41.43 -12.63
C GLU A 398 -7.07 41.73 -12.16
N GLU A 399 -6.91 42.44 -11.05
CA GLU A 399 -5.61 42.75 -10.46
C GLU A 399 -5.32 41.91 -9.21
N GLU A 400 -4.04 41.62 -8.98
CA GLU A 400 -3.56 40.67 -7.97
C GLU A 400 -3.06 41.38 -6.70
N GLY A 401 -3.27 40.75 -5.54
CA GLY A 401 -2.79 41.22 -4.23
C GLY A 401 -3.27 40.37 -3.07
N GLU A 402 -2.90 40.73 -1.83
CA GLU A 402 -3.29 40.01 -0.62
C GLU A 402 -4.79 40.17 -0.34
N LEU A 403 -5.50 39.07 -0.10
CA LEU A 403 -6.89 39.09 0.34
C LEU A 403 -6.99 39.53 1.81
N HIS A 404 -7.64 40.67 2.04
CA HIS A 404 -8.10 41.10 3.36
C HIS A 404 -9.61 40.96 3.38
N ILE A 405 -10.15 40.24 4.35
CA ILE A 405 -11.58 39.93 4.38
C ILE A 405 -12.20 40.15 5.74
N THR A 406 -13.43 40.64 5.77
CA THR A 406 -14.23 40.80 6.99
C THR A 406 -15.65 40.30 6.77
N GLY A 407 -16.32 39.96 7.85
CA GLY A 407 -17.68 39.43 7.83
C GLY A 407 -18.15 39.06 9.23
N PRO A 408 -19.45 38.77 9.40
CA PRO A 408 -20.00 38.43 10.71
C PRO A 408 -19.42 37.15 11.30
N GLN A 409 -18.80 36.29 10.47
CA GLN A 409 -18.24 35.01 10.86
C GLN A 409 -16.78 34.95 11.24
N MET A 410 -16.08 36.07 11.18
CA MET A 410 -14.66 36.04 11.45
C MET A 410 -14.40 35.67 12.91
N ALA A 411 -13.39 34.83 13.12
CA ALA A 411 -12.82 34.71 14.44
C ALA A 411 -12.28 36.06 14.90
N GLN A 412 -12.19 36.26 16.21
CA GLN A 412 -11.85 37.57 16.76
C GLN A 412 -10.37 37.71 17.10
N ARG A 413 -9.73 36.60 17.51
CA ARG A 413 -8.35 36.58 17.99
C ARG A 413 -7.82 35.17 18.03
N TYR A 414 -6.51 35.02 18.19
CA TYR A 414 -5.89 33.77 18.58
C TYR A 414 -5.83 33.65 20.12
N THR A 415 -6.37 32.58 20.72
CA THR A 415 -6.39 32.39 22.17
C THR A 415 -4.95 32.28 22.69
N ASN A 416 -4.64 32.97 23.79
CA ASN A 416 -3.29 33.00 24.38
C ASN A 416 -2.15 33.38 23.41
N ASN A 417 -2.45 34.07 22.29
CA ASN A 417 -1.46 34.49 21.30
C ASN A 417 -1.77 35.88 20.72
N GLU A 418 -1.48 36.92 21.50
CA GLU A 418 -1.73 38.32 21.12
C GLU A 418 -0.92 38.78 19.91
N GLU A 419 0.30 38.26 19.74
CA GLU A 419 1.16 38.61 18.61
C GLU A 419 0.52 38.15 17.29
N ALA A 420 0.20 36.85 17.18
CA ALA A 420 -0.47 36.33 16.00
C ALA A 420 -1.84 36.98 15.78
N THR A 421 -2.52 37.37 16.87
CA THR A 421 -3.79 38.11 16.82
C THR A 421 -3.60 39.44 16.11
N ARG A 422 -2.67 40.28 16.57
CA ARG A 422 -2.39 41.59 15.97
C ARG A 422 -1.89 41.50 14.53
N GLU A 423 -1.23 40.41 14.15
CA GLU A 423 -0.78 40.20 12.78
C GLU A 423 -1.91 39.81 11.82
N THR A 424 -2.90 39.07 12.30
CA THR A 424 -3.92 38.42 11.45
C THR A 424 -5.24 39.18 11.47
N PHE A 425 -5.65 39.71 12.62
CA PHE A 425 -6.88 40.46 12.82
C PHE A 425 -6.51 41.94 12.99
N VAL A 426 -6.55 42.68 11.88
CA VAL A 426 -6.13 44.09 11.81
C VAL A 426 -7.35 44.95 11.51
N ASP A 427 -7.73 45.85 12.42
CA ASP A 427 -8.85 46.79 12.23
C ASP A 427 -10.17 46.11 11.81
N GLY A 428 -10.46 44.92 12.35
CA GLY A 428 -11.64 44.13 12.01
C GLY A 428 -11.54 43.34 10.69
N TRP A 429 -10.38 43.36 10.03
CA TRP A 429 -10.09 42.57 8.82
C TRP A 429 -9.20 41.39 9.17
N VAL A 430 -9.53 40.24 8.58
CA VAL A 430 -8.66 39.07 8.53
C VAL A 430 -7.73 39.22 7.34
N LYS A 431 -6.43 39.40 7.61
CA LYS A 431 -5.39 39.29 6.59
C LYS A 431 -5.19 37.81 6.29
N THR A 432 -5.67 37.31 5.15
CA THR A 432 -5.65 35.86 4.89
C THR A 432 -4.24 35.35 4.64
N GLY A 433 -3.39 36.19 4.03
CA GLY A 433 -2.07 35.79 3.54
C GLY A 433 -2.12 34.99 2.24
N ASP A 434 -3.24 35.01 1.54
CA ASP A 434 -3.39 34.41 0.21
C ASP A 434 -3.46 35.54 -0.82
N GLU A 435 -2.70 35.40 -1.91
CA GLU A 435 -2.74 36.31 -3.04
C GLU A 435 -3.88 35.90 -3.97
N VAL A 436 -4.72 36.86 -4.34
CA VAL A 436 -5.96 36.61 -5.08
C VAL A 436 -6.20 37.66 -6.14
N LYS A 437 -7.15 37.37 -7.03
CA LYS A 437 -7.82 38.38 -7.84
C LYS A 437 -9.32 38.11 -7.94
N PHE A 438 -10.08 39.17 -8.11
CA PHE A 438 -11.51 39.10 -8.42
C PHE A 438 -11.72 39.33 -9.91
N ALA A 439 -12.38 38.39 -10.58
CA ALA A 439 -12.83 38.61 -11.94
C ALA A 439 -14.04 39.56 -11.98
N ARG A 440 -14.28 40.21 -13.12
CA ARG A 440 -15.38 41.19 -13.27
C ARG A 440 -16.77 40.66 -12.96
N ASN A 441 -16.97 39.35 -13.05
CA ASN A 441 -18.23 38.69 -12.71
C ASN A 441 -18.38 38.38 -11.20
N GLY A 442 -17.40 38.74 -10.37
CA GLY A 442 -17.37 38.51 -8.93
C GLY A 442 -16.68 37.20 -8.52
N ASP A 443 -16.17 36.41 -9.46
CA ASP A 443 -15.46 35.16 -9.15
C ASP A 443 -14.09 35.43 -8.54
N LEU A 444 -13.81 34.79 -7.42
CA LEU A 444 -12.52 34.82 -6.72
C LEU A 444 -11.58 33.76 -7.31
N PHE A 445 -10.33 34.13 -7.58
CA PHE A 445 -9.25 33.22 -7.95
C PHE A 445 -8.11 33.33 -6.95
N ILE A 446 -7.63 32.18 -6.47
CA ILE A 446 -6.45 32.11 -5.62
C ILE A 446 -5.23 31.96 -6.52
N VAL A 447 -4.32 32.93 -6.46
CA VAL A 447 -3.14 33.04 -7.34
C VAL A 447 -1.92 32.38 -6.69
N ASP A 448 -1.59 32.77 -5.47
CA ASP A 448 -0.47 32.23 -4.70
C ASP A 448 -0.73 32.37 -3.18
N ARG A 449 0.21 31.91 -2.34
CA ARG A 449 0.20 32.11 -0.89
C ARG A 449 1.39 32.95 -0.43
N LEU A 450 1.08 34.08 0.20
CA LEU A 450 2.02 34.98 0.85
C LEU A 450 2.43 34.44 2.23
N LYS A 451 1.50 33.77 2.93
CA LYS A 451 1.79 33.04 4.18
C LYS A 451 2.45 31.70 3.91
N GLU A 452 3.42 31.41 4.76
CA GLU A 452 4.31 30.25 4.65
C GLU A 452 3.65 28.99 5.22
N ILE A 453 2.41 28.62 4.85
CA ILE A 453 1.73 27.38 5.30
C ILE A 453 1.74 26.36 4.17
N LEU A 454 2.02 25.09 4.45
CA LEU A 454 1.90 24.00 3.47
C LEU A 454 0.54 23.31 3.56
N LYS A 455 -0.02 22.83 2.45
CA LYS A 455 -1.26 22.05 2.40
C LYS A 455 -0.97 20.62 1.95
N VAL A 456 -0.79 19.73 2.92
CA VAL A 456 -0.49 18.30 2.68
C VAL A 456 -1.78 17.50 2.84
N ARG A 457 -2.33 16.98 1.73
CA ARG A 457 -3.60 16.23 1.68
C ARG A 457 -4.79 17.02 2.23
N GLY A 458 -4.76 18.35 2.12
CA GLY A 458 -5.76 19.26 2.68
C GLY A 458 -5.54 19.62 4.16
N PHE A 459 -4.58 18.99 4.85
CA PHE A 459 -4.15 19.42 6.18
C PHE A 459 -3.15 20.57 6.07
N GLN A 460 -3.27 21.55 6.97
CA GLN A 460 -2.29 22.61 7.07
C GLN A 460 -1.04 22.11 7.82
N VAL A 461 0.15 22.50 7.37
CA VAL A 461 1.43 22.24 8.04
C VAL A 461 2.19 23.56 8.13
N ALA A 462 2.57 24.00 9.33
CA ALA A 462 3.50 25.11 9.49
C ALA A 462 4.93 24.62 9.23
N PRO A 463 5.61 25.14 8.20
CA PRO A 463 7.06 25.03 8.06
C PRO A 463 7.79 25.45 9.34
N ALA A 464 7.36 26.54 9.97
CA ALA A 464 7.97 27.00 11.19
C ALA A 464 7.84 25.99 12.34
N GLU A 465 6.73 25.24 12.43
CA GLU A 465 6.62 24.11 13.38
C GLU A 465 7.72 23.07 13.18
N LEU A 466 8.00 22.76 11.92
CA LEU A 466 9.05 21.84 11.56
C LEU A 466 10.43 22.44 11.80
N GLU A 467 10.63 23.71 11.55
CA GLU A 467 11.90 24.41 11.82
C GLU A 467 12.23 24.48 13.29
N GLY A 468 11.28 24.92 14.12
CA GLY A 468 11.46 24.96 15.57
C GLY A 468 11.86 23.59 16.11
N HIS A 469 11.20 22.53 15.62
CA HIS A 469 11.56 21.15 15.97
C HIS A 469 12.92 20.71 15.40
N LEU A 470 13.27 21.15 14.19
CA LEU A 470 14.57 20.85 13.59
C LEU A 470 15.73 21.50 14.34
N LEU A 471 15.53 22.68 14.93
CA LEU A 471 16.54 23.37 15.74
C LEU A 471 16.90 22.61 17.04
N ASP A 472 16.00 21.76 17.53
CA ASP A 472 16.27 20.88 18.69
C ASP A 472 17.20 19.69 18.34
N HIS A 473 17.46 19.46 17.05
CA HIS A 473 18.35 18.40 16.60
C HIS A 473 19.82 18.74 16.88
N PRO A 474 20.64 17.81 17.40
CA PRO A 474 22.03 18.08 17.78
C PRO A 474 22.88 18.60 16.62
N ASP A 475 22.61 18.15 15.39
CA ASP A 475 23.41 18.50 14.20
C ASP A 475 22.92 19.73 13.42
N VAL A 476 21.74 20.27 13.76
CA VAL A 476 21.14 21.40 13.04
C VAL A 476 21.51 22.71 13.75
N ALA A 477 22.06 23.66 13.00
CA ALA A 477 22.34 25.02 13.44
C ALA A 477 21.22 25.99 13.06
N ASP A 478 20.63 25.82 11.87
CA ASP A 478 19.51 26.62 11.38
C ASP A 478 18.68 25.80 10.37
N ALA A 479 17.41 26.12 10.18
CA ALA A 479 16.53 25.39 9.26
C ALA A 479 15.50 26.29 8.57
N CYS A 480 15.22 25.99 7.29
CA CYS A 480 14.16 26.61 6.51
C CYS A 480 13.36 25.53 5.78
N VAL A 481 12.07 25.39 6.10
CA VAL A 481 11.17 24.40 5.48
C VAL A 481 10.31 25.07 4.40
N VAL A 482 10.14 24.41 3.26
CA VAL A 482 9.26 24.85 2.16
C VAL A 482 8.43 23.69 1.63
N GLY A 483 7.33 23.99 0.96
CA GLY A 483 6.52 22.98 0.27
C GLY A 483 7.01 22.78 -1.15
N ILE A 484 7.11 21.52 -1.58
CA ILE A 484 7.29 21.17 -2.99
C ILE A 484 6.05 20.44 -3.51
N PRO A 485 5.69 20.58 -4.80
CA PRO A 485 4.52 19.91 -5.38
C PRO A 485 4.59 18.38 -5.28
N ASP A 486 3.46 17.75 -4.99
CA ASP A 486 3.27 16.29 -4.98
C ASP A 486 1.91 15.92 -5.61
N GLU A 487 1.90 15.03 -6.59
CA GLU A 487 0.69 14.73 -7.38
C GLU A 487 -0.48 14.16 -6.55
N TYR A 488 -0.18 13.48 -5.44
CA TYR A 488 -1.21 12.92 -4.56
C TYR A 488 -1.56 13.83 -3.38
N SER A 489 -0.54 14.43 -2.76
CA SER A 489 -0.67 15.18 -1.50
C SER A 489 -0.89 16.68 -1.71
N GLY A 490 -0.82 17.19 -2.94
CA GLY A 490 -0.79 18.63 -3.22
C GLY A 490 0.61 19.20 -2.99
N GLU A 491 1.02 19.29 -1.73
CA GLU A 491 2.37 19.70 -1.31
C GLU A 491 2.98 18.66 -0.34
N VAL A 492 4.31 18.60 -0.27
CA VAL A 492 5.06 17.89 0.79
C VAL A 492 6.20 18.76 1.36
N PRO A 493 6.53 18.67 2.67
CA PRO A 493 7.58 19.48 3.28
C PRO A 493 9.01 19.05 2.86
N LEU A 494 9.85 20.00 2.45
CA LEU A 494 11.31 19.89 2.21
C LEU A 494 12.04 20.82 3.19
N ALA A 495 13.08 20.34 3.88
CA ALA A 495 13.89 21.16 4.79
C ALA A 495 15.24 21.54 4.17
N PHE A 496 15.60 22.81 4.21
CA PHE A 496 16.96 23.29 4.06
C PHE A 496 17.60 23.46 5.44
N VAL A 497 18.81 22.98 5.63
CA VAL A 497 19.47 22.87 6.93
C VAL A 497 20.88 23.42 6.86
N ILE A 498 21.23 24.29 7.81
CA ILE A 498 22.61 24.63 8.15
C ILE A 498 23.06 23.67 9.26
N LEU A 499 24.21 23.03 9.07
CA LEU A 499 24.78 22.11 10.07
C LEU A 499 25.66 22.85 11.08
N LYS A 500 25.73 22.36 12.32
CA LYS A 500 26.74 22.82 13.30
C LYS A 500 28.15 22.36 12.90
N ASP A 501 29.19 23.06 13.34
CA ASP A 501 30.60 22.81 12.95
C ASP A 501 31.04 21.34 13.07
N ALA A 502 30.68 20.68 14.18
CA ALA A 502 30.98 19.26 14.39
C ALA A 502 30.26 18.34 13.37
N ALA A 503 29.04 18.70 12.97
CA ALA A 503 28.28 17.99 11.94
C ALA A 503 28.77 18.34 10.53
N VAL A 504 29.27 19.56 10.29
CA VAL A 504 29.93 19.95 9.03
C VAL A 504 31.19 19.12 8.80
N ALA A 505 32.02 18.96 9.83
CA ALA A 505 33.22 18.12 9.76
C ALA A 505 32.88 16.65 9.43
N ARG A 506 31.81 16.10 10.03
CA ARG A 506 31.31 14.75 9.72
C ARG A 506 30.71 14.65 8.32
N ALA A 507 29.89 15.60 7.89
CA ALA A 507 29.29 15.61 6.56
C ALA A 507 30.36 15.73 5.45
N LYS A 508 31.44 16.48 5.67
CA LYS A 508 32.57 16.60 4.74
C LYS A 508 33.47 15.36 4.70
N SER A 509 33.39 14.48 5.70
CA SER A 509 34.22 13.27 5.76
C SER A 509 33.87 12.24 4.66
N SER A 510 32.60 12.13 4.26
CA SER A 510 32.17 11.34 3.11
C SER A 510 30.70 11.63 2.71
N PRO A 511 30.31 11.39 1.45
CA PRO A 511 28.91 11.45 1.02
C PRO A 511 27.98 10.51 1.81
N ALA A 512 28.49 9.36 2.26
CA ALA A 512 27.73 8.41 3.07
C ALA A 512 27.41 8.97 4.47
N GLU A 513 28.33 9.71 5.10
CA GLU A 513 28.07 10.39 6.38
C GLU A 513 27.12 11.57 6.21
N ALA A 514 27.25 12.36 5.14
CA ALA A 514 26.29 13.41 4.81
C ALA A 514 24.86 12.84 4.66
N ALA A 515 24.71 11.71 3.98
CA ALA A 515 23.43 11.02 3.87
C ALA A 515 22.90 10.59 5.26
N LYS A 516 23.73 9.97 6.11
CA LYS A 516 23.33 9.56 7.46
C LYS A 516 22.80 10.72 8.30
N ILE A 517 23.45 11.89 8.22
CA ILE A 517 22.98 13.10 8.92
C ILE A 517 21.62 13.55 8.37
N LYS A 518 21.40 13.53 7.04
CA LYS A 518 20.08 13.83 6.44
C LYS A 518 18.99 12.88 6.94
N GLU A 519 19.25 11.56 7.02
CA GLU A 519 18.27 10.60 7.54
C GLU A 519 18.01 10.78 9.03
N TYR A 520 19.05 11.09 9.81
CA TYR A 520 18.88 11.35 11.24
C TYR A 520 17.97 12.56 11.49
N ILE A 521 18.15 13.63 10.72
CA ILE A 521 17.28 14.81 10.75
C ILE A 521 15.83 14.47 10.31
N ARG A 522 15.65 13.68 9.24
CA ARG A 522 14.31 13.23 8.81
C ARG A 522 13.62 12.41 9.89
N LYS A 523 14.36 11.48 10.50
CA LYS A 523 13.89 10.60 11.57
C LYS A 523 13.49 11.40 12.80
N HIS A 524 14.26 12.42 13.18
CA HIS A 524 13.96 13.30 14.29
C HIS A 524 12.59 14.00 14.16
N VAL A 525 12.19 14.36 12.94
CA VAL A 525 10.84 14.87 12.67
C VAL A 525 9.80 13.73 12.71
N SER A 526 10.06 12.59 12.05
CA SER A 526 9.06 11.53 11.93
C SER A 526 8.75 10.79 13.24
N ASP A 527 9.70 10.77 14.17
CA ASP A 527 9.55 10.10 15.47
C ASP A 527 8.52 10.80 16.38
N VAL A 528 8.26 12.10 16.17
CA VAL A 528 7.39 12.89 17.07
C VAL A 528 6.29 13.69 16.39
N LYS A 529 6.24 13.72 15.06
CA LYS A 529 5.19 14.43 14.30
C LYS A 529 4.27 13.42 13.60
N VAL A 530 2.99 13.77 13.44
CA VAL A 530 2.05 13.00 12.61
C VAL A 530 2.50 12.94 11.14
N GLN A 531 2.12 11.87 10.43
CA GLN A 531 2.64 11.51 9.11
C GLN A 531 2.58 12.61 8.04
N TYR A 532 1.51 13.43 8.02
CA TYR A 532 1.38 14.49 7.00
C TYR A 532 2.32 15.68 7.24
N LYS A 533 3.01 15.75 8.39
CA LYS A 533 4.04 16.75 8.70
C LYS A 533 5.47 16.26 8.42
N TRP A 534 5.67 15.00 8.04
CA TRP A 534 7.00 14.45 7.80
C TRP A 534 7.69 15.14 6.62
N LEU A 535 9.02 15.27 6.67
CA LEU A 535 9.85 15.90 5.62
C LEU A 535 9.94 15.08 4.32
N LYS A 536 8.81 14.68 3.72
CA LYS A 536 8.77 13.82 2.53
C LYS A 536 9.49 14.39 1.31
N GLY A 537 9.63 15.70 1.20
CA GLY A 537 10.41 16.35 0.13
C GLY A 537 11.93 16.20 0.28
N GLY A 538 12.42 15.88 1.49
CA GLY A 538 13.85 15.67 1.76
C GLY A 538 14.45 16.63 2.78
N VAL A 539 15.78 16.54 2.92
CA VAL A 539 16.63 17.48 3.67
C VAL A 539 17.78 17.87 2.74
N GLU A 540 18.04 19.17 2.60
CA GLU A 540 19.15 19.72 1.82
C GLU A 540 20.05 20.60 2.68
N PHE A 541 21.37 20.42 2.53
CA PHE A 541 22.35 21.21 3.27
C PHE A 541 22.64 22.50 2.51
N VAL A 542 22.65 23.62 3.23
CA VAL A 542 22.99 24.93 2.68
C VAL A 542 23.97 25.64 3.61
N ASP A 543 24.87 26.42 3.03
CA ASP A 543 25.87 27.18 3.80
C ASP A 543 25.24 28.38 4.51
N SER A 544 24.13 28.89 3.97
CA SER A 544 23.37 29.98 4.58
C SER A 544 21.90 29.88 4.20
N ILE A 545 21.05 30.38 5.09
CA ILE A 545 19.63 30.57 4.85
C ILE A 545 19.40 32.08 4.70
N PRO A 546 18.93 32.56 3.55
CA PRO A 546 18.80 33.98 3.28
C PRO A 546 17.76 34.59 4.23
N LYS A 547 18.18 35.65 4.91
CA LYS A 547 17.36 36.44 5.83
C LYS A 547 17.41 37.90 5.40
N ASN A 548 16.34 38.65 5.64
CA ASN A 548 16.34 40.10 5.45
C ASN A 548 17.13 40.78 6.59
N PRO A 549 17.42 42.11 6.52
CA PRO A 549 18.14 42.82 7.57
C PRO A 549 17.50 42.75 8.96
N SER A 550 16.19 42.48 9.05
CA SER A 550 15.47 42.23 10.31
C SER A 550 15.55 40.78 10.81
N GLY A 551 16.32 39.91 10.16
CA GLY A 551 16.49 38.50 10.54
C GLY A 551 15.37 37.55 10.10
N LYS A 552 14.40 38.03 9.32
CA LYS A 552 13.28 37.21 8.80
C LYS A 552 13.71 36.39 7.58
N LEU A 553 13.36 35.10 7.58
CA LEU A 553 13.62 34.16 6.49
C LEU A 553 13.06 34.66 5.14
N LEU A 554 13.88 34.64 4.10
CA LEU A 554 13.47 34.93 2.73
C LEU A 554 13.04 33.64 2.01
N ARG A 555 11.96 33.01 2.46
CA ARG A 555 11.52 31.70 1.95
C ARG A 555 11.18 31.64 0.46
N ARG A 556 10.86 32.78 -0.15
CA ARG A 556 10.67 32.85 -1.61
C ARG A 556 11.92 32.36 -2.34
N LEU A 557 13.11 32.82 -1.92
CA LEU A 557 14.38 32.39 -2.51
C LEU A 557 14.63 30.89 -2.29
N MET A 558 14.25 30.37 -1.12
CA MET A 558 14.35 28.93 -0.82
C MET A 558 13.34 28.09 -1.62
N ARG A 559 12.15 28.62 -1.91
CA ARG A 559 11.17 27.98 -2.82
C ARG A 559 11.68 27.93 -4.26
N ASP A 560 12.33 29.00 -4.73
CA ASP A 560 12.92 29.03 -6.07
C ASP A 560 14.10 28.04 -6.16
N GLN A 561 14.97 28.00 -5.16
CA GLN A 561 16.00 26.95 -5.05
C GLN A 561 15.42 25.54 -4.97
N ALA A 562 14.31 25.34 -4.25
CA ALA A 562 13.64 24.05 -4.20
C ALA A 562 13.07 23.64 -5.56
N ARG A 563 12.51 24.59 -6.33
CA ARG A 563 12.03 24.33 -7.71
C ARG A 563 13.19 23.97 -8.62
N GLU A 564 14.32 24.66 -8.53
CA GLU A 564 15.53 24.33 -9.28
C GLU A 564 16.13 22.98 -8.86
N LEU A 565 16.12 22.65 -7.57
CA LEU A 565 16.55 21.35 -7.04
C LEU A 565 15.64 20.22 -7.51
N VAL A 566 14.33 20.42 -7.56
CA VAL A 566 13.38 19.42 -8.09
C VAL A 566 13.55 19.28 -9.59
N ALA A 567 13.77 20.37 -10.32
CA ALA A 567 14.06 20.35 -11.75
C ALA A 567 15.41 19.69 -12.06
N LYS A 568 16.46 19.98 -11.28
CA LYS A 568 17.79 19.34 -11.38
C LYS A 568 17.77 17.89 -10.93
N ARG A 569 17.03 17.50 -9.90
CA ARG A 569 16.80 16.08 -9.58
C ARG A 569 16.12 15.38 -10.76
N GLY A 570 15.15 16.03 -11.39
CA GLY A 570 14.53 15.56 -12.64
C GLY A 570 15.46 15.54 -13.86
N TYR A 571 16.50 16.38 -13.91
CA TYR A 571 17.48 16.48 -15.01
C TYR A 571 18.75 15.64 -14.81
N GLU A 572 19.24 15.48 -13.57
CA GLU A 572 20.42 14.68 -13.17
C GLU A 572 20.05 13.20 -13.03
N GLU A 573 18.82 12.87 -12.59
CA GLU A 573 18.26 11.50 -12.74
C GLU A 573 17.96 11.16 -14.22
N MET A 574 17.96 12.16 -15.11
CA MET A 574 17.85 11.98 -16.57
C MET A 574 19.21 11.87 -17.29
N PHE A 575 20.34 12.40 -16.75
CA PHE A 575 21.59 12.55 -17.52
C PHE A 575 22.97 12.40 -16.79
N ALA A 576 23.10 12.00 -15.53
CA ALA A 576 24.44 11.85 -14.91
C ALA A 576 25.10 10.45 -15.13
N PRO A 577 26.33 10.36 -15.69
CA PRO A 577 27.08 9.12 -15.92
C PRO A 577 28.19 8.92 -14.87
N GLU A 578 28.13 7.87 -14.03
CA GLU A 578 29.18 7.66 -13.03
C GLU A 578 30.35 6.81 -13.53
N LYS A 579 31.52 7.47 -13.65
CA LYS A 579 32.86 6.89 -13.83
C LYS A 579 33.44 6.43 -12.49
N ALA A 580 34.10 5.28 -12.50
CA ALA A 580 34.93 4.72 -11.43
C ALA A 580 36.15 5.60 -11.05
N PRO A 581 36.82 5.35 -9.90
CA PRO A 581 38.03 4.53 -9.98
C PRO A 581 38.26 3.54 -8.81
N ILE A 582 38.86 2.40 -9.16
CA ILE A 582 39.47 1.41 -8.27
C ILE A 582 40.90 1.85 -7.93
N ARG A 583 41.32 1.75 -6.66
CA ARG A 583 42.69 1.30 -6.29
C ARG A 583 42.76 0.76 -4.86
N PHE A 584 43.22 -0.49 -4.76
CA PHE A 584 43.54 -1.28 -3.58
C PHE A 584 44.74 -0.71 -2.78
N ARG A 585 44.70 -0.80 -1.44
CA ARG A 585 45.76 -1.46 -0.61
C ARG A 585 45.44 -1.48 0.90
N GLU A 586 45.44 -2.70 1.43
CA GLU A 586 45.97 -3.17 2.73
C GLU A 586 45.20 -3.03 4.08
N ALA A 587 45.34 -4.14 4.84
CA ALA A 587 45.23 -4.35 6.30
C ALA A 587 43.86 -4.65 6.95
N TRP A 588 43.52 -5.95 6.92
CA TRP A 588 43.36 -6.79 8.12
C TRP A 588 43.28 -6.10 9.50
N LEU A 589 42.13 -6.23 10.18
CA LEU A 589 41.93 -6.59 11.60
C LEU A 589 40.46 -6.32 11.96
N TRP A 590 39.87 -7.15 12.84
CA TRP A 590 38.48 -7.14 13.37
C TRP A 590 37.52 -8.26 12.93
N ALA A 591 38.06 -9.45 12.67
CA ALA A 591 37.40 -10.64 13.19
C ALA A 591 37.79 -10.83 14.67
N PHE A 592 36.82 -10.81 15.58
CA PHE A 592 36.70 -11.53 16.89
C PHE A 592 35.97 -10.69 17.96
N PHE A 593 34.70 -11.00 18.25
CA PHE A 593 34.28 -11.67 19.50
C PHE A 593 32.75 -11.77 19.60
N VAL A 594 32.27 -12.97 19.95
CA VAL A 594 30.89 -13.34 20.27
C VAL A 594 30.83 -13.63 21.77
N LEU A 595 29.78 -13.22 22.50
CA LEU A 595 29.23 -14.00 23.62
C LEU A 595 27.81 -13.55 24.05
N TYR A 596 27.05 -14.54 24.51
CA TYR A 596 25.60 -14.64 24.82
C TYR A 596 25.28 -14.37 26.31
N HIS A 597 24.03 -13.97 26.64
CA HIS A 597 23.11 -14.39 27.76
C HIS A 597 22.08 -13.26 28.10
N THR A 598 20.78 -13.36 27.75
CA THR A 598 19.59 -13.94 28.46
C THR A 598 19.09 -13.21 29.71
N MET A 599 17.83 -12.70 29.71
CA MET A 599 16.80 -12.81 30.79
C MET A 599 15.37 -12.53 30.21
N GLU A 600 14.38 -13.32 30.66
CA GLU A 600 12.95 -13.38 30.26
C GLU A 600 12.00 -12.86 31.37
N PHE A 601 10.72 -12.57 31.04
CA PHE A 601 9.42 -13.08 31.63
C PHE A 601 8.24 -12.10 31.32
N HIS A 602 7.25 -12.43 30.44
CA HIS A 602 5.89 -13.07 30.62
C HIS A 602 4.78 -12.08 31.11
N SER A 603 3.50 -12.00 30.66
CA SER A 603 2.49 -12.91 30.06
C SER A 603 1.19 -12.09 29.63
N PRO A 604 -0.02 -12.61 29.27
CA PRO A 604 -0.46 -13.07 27.91
C PRO A 604 -1.93 -12.67 27.43
N ILE A 605 -2.24 -12.91 26.13
CA ILE A 605 -3.55 -13.39 25.51
C ILE A 605 -4.77 -12.40 25.40
N PRO A 606 -5.73 -12.48 24.41
CA PRO A 606 -6.12 -13.61 23.52
C PRO A 606 -6.26 -13.37 21.99
N CYS A 607 -6.23 -14.48 21.26
CA CYS A 607 -6.62 -14.63 19.84
C CYS A 607 -8.01 -15.32 19.74
N PRO A 608 -8.93 -14.91 18.83
CA PRO A 608 -10.23 -15.57 18.64
C PRO A 608 -10.13 -16.84 17.78
N ALA A 609 -11.08 -17.76 17.99
CA ALA A 609 -11.17 -19.07 17.34
C ALA A 609 -11.34 -19.00 15.80
N ILE A 610 -10.76 -20.00 15.12
CA ILE A 610 -10.61 -20.14 13.66
C ILE A 610 -11.48 -21.32 13.15
N PRO A 611 -12.19 -21.21 12.01
CA PRO A 611 -12.84 -22.34 11.33
C PRO A 611 -11.87 -23.20 10.47
N ASP A 612 -12.23 -24.48 10.30
CA ASP A 612 -11.37 -25.66 10.07
C ASP A 612 -10.91 -26.02 8.62
N ASP A 613 -11.00 -25.15 7.62
CA ASP A 613 -10.92 -25.60 6.21
C ASP A 613 -9.86 -24.96 5.28
N LEU A 614 -8.85 -24.25 5.81
CA LEU A 614 -7.64 -23.87 5.03
C LEU A 614 -6.40 -23.97 5.95
N THR A 615 -5.36 -24.70 5.53
CA THR A 615 -4.06 -24.77 6.23
C THR A 615 -3.31 -23.45 6.08
N VAL A 616 -3.76 -22.46 6.85
CA VAL A 616 -3.15 -21.13 6.95
C VAL A 616 -2.13 -21.21 8.06
N ALA A 617 -0.86 -21.18 7.69
CA ALA A 617 0.14 -20.77 8.64
C ALA A 617 0.42 -19.29 8.45
N GLN A 618 -0.03 -18.54 9.44
CA GLN A 618 0.52 -17.23 9.71
C GLN A 618 1.89 -17.48 10.35
N PHE A 619 2.98 -17.18 9.66
CA PHE A 619 4.26 -16.98 10.33
C PHE A 619 4.12 -15.69 11.15
N MET A 620 3.47 -15.76 12.31
CA MET A 620 3.52 -14.71 13.31
C MET A 620 4.92 -14.71 13.89
N LEU A 621 5.78 -13.91 13.27
CA LEU A 621 6.94 -13.31 13.89
C LEU A 621 6.40 -12.49 15.07
N ASP A 622 6.54 -13.03 16.28
CA ASP A 622 6.16 -12.34 17.52
C ASP A 622 6.74 -10.93 17.49
N ALA A 623 5.87 -9.92 17.68
CA ALA A 623 6.17 -8.49 17.50
C ALA A 623 7.24 -7.98 18.50
N GLN A 624 7.66 -8.82 19.44
CA GLN A 624 8.79 -8.54 20.32
C GLN A 624 10.07 -9.31 19.97
N HIS A 625 10.01 -10.49 19.32
CA HIS A 625 11.19 -11.27 18.90
C HIS A 625 10.90 -12.18 17.67
N PRO A 626 11.06 -11.67 16.44
CA PRO A 626 10.57 -12.30 15.21
C PRO A 626 10.97 -13.78 14.99
N MET A 627 12.20 -14.19 15.29
CA MET A 627 12.77 -15.48 14.83
C MET A 627 12.65 -16.66 15.82
N ARG A 628 12.12 -16.48 17.03
CA ARG A 628 12.22 -17.52 18.09
C ARG A 628 11.40 -18.80 17.84
N PRO A 629 10.13 -18.76 17.37
CA PRO A 629 9.33 -19.97 17.16
C PRO A 629 9.88 -20.87 16.05
N LEU A 630 10.25 -20.31 14.90
CA LEU A 630 10.74 -21.08 13.74
C LEU A 630 12.13 -21.68 13.99
N ARG A 631 13.04 -20.92 14.59
CA ARG A 631 14.38 -21.39 14.97
C ARG A 631 14.32 -22.57 15.94
N SER A 632 13.42 -22.53 16.92
CA SER A 632 13.23 -23.65 17.86
C SER A 632 12.76 -24.92 17.15
N ARG A 633 11.84 -24.80 16.19
CA ARG A 633 11.37 -25.94 15.37
C ARG A 633 12.49 -26.49 14.50
N THR A 634 13.25 -25.62 13.83
CA THR A 634 14.42 -26.00 13.03
C THR A 634 15.44 -26.76 13.87
N TYR A 635 15.78 -26.27 15.07
CA TYR A 635 16.76 -26.93 15.94
C TYR A 635 16.22 -28.23 16.53
N GLY A 636 14.94 -28.30 16.88
CA GLY A 636 14.29 -29.55 17.29
C GLY A 636 14.42 -30.63 16.21
N LEU A 637 14.05 -30.31 14.96
CA LEU A 637 14.15 -31.27 13.87
C LEU A 637 15.61 -31.63 13.55
N ALA A 638 16.53 -30.66 13.51
CA ALA A 638 17.95 -30.91 13.28
C ALA A 638 18.54 -31.85 14.35
N ASN A 639 18.13 -31.67 15.61
CA ASN A 639 18.56 -32.51 16.72
C ASN A 639 18.15 -33.98 16.50
N VAL A 640 16.92 -34.22 16.05
CA VAL A 640 16.45 -35.57 15.72
C VAL A 640 17.15 -36.12 14.49
N MET A 641 17.31 -35.34 13.42
CA MET A 641 17.95 -35.79 12.19
C MET A 641 19.40 -36.23 12.46
N HIS A 642 20.13 -35.49 13.28
CA HIS A 642 21.47 -35.86 13.72
C HIS A 642 21.46 -37.10 14.63
N MET A 643 20.60 -37.11 15.67
CA MET A 643 20.55 -38.17 16.68
C MET A 643 20.10 -39.53 16.10
N ARG A 644 19.05 -39.55 15.26
CA ARG A 644 18.44 -40.78 14.75
C ARG A 644 19.10 -41.30 13.49
N TRP A 645 19.39 -40.40 12.55
CA TRP A 645 19.84 -40.78 11.20
C TRP A 645 21.29 -40.40 10.92
N GLY A 646 21.99 -39.82 11.90
CA GLY A 646 23.39 -39.44 11.76
C GLY A 646 23.64 -38.30 10.78
N ILE A 647 22.60 -37.53 10.42
CA ILE A 647 22.71 -36.50 9.38
C ILE A 647 23.72 -35.44 9.79
N GLY A 648 24.66 -35.18 8.89
CA GLY A 648 25.78 -34.26 9.08
C GLY A 648 26.21 -33.59 7.78
N GLU A 649 27.51 -33.34 7.64
CA GLU A 649 28.05 -32.66 6.46
C GLU A 649 27.86 -33.49 5.19
N ASP A 650 27.40 -32.82 4.12
CA ASP A 650 27.27 -33.38 2.76
C ASP A 650 26.23 -34.50 2.57
N ASP A 651 25.55 -34.92 3.64
CA ASP A 651 24.33 -35.73 3.53
C ASP A 651 23.24 -34.99 2.76
N VAL A 652 22.37 -35.73 2.06
CA VAL A 652 21.30 -35.13 1.26
C VAL A 652 19.93 -35.42 1.84
N VAL A 653 19.20 -34.36 2.16
CA VAL A 653 17.81 -34.42 2.63
C VAL A 653 16.89 -34.12 1.44
N CYS A 654 16.10 -35.12 1.03
CA CYS A 654 15.15 -34.99 -0.06
C CYS A 654 13.77 -34.57 0.46
N ILE A 655 13.16 -33.56 -0.15
CA ILE A 655 11.83 -33.06 0.20
C ILE A 655 10.88 -33.36 -0.95
N PHE A 656 9.96 -34.30 -0.75
CA PHE A 656 8.96 -34.77 -1.70
C PHE A 656 7.55 -34.44 -1.20
N SER A 657 7.17 -33.18 -1.36
CA SER A 657 5.97 -32.64 -0.71
C SER A 657 5.40 -31.46 -1.51
N PRO A 658 4.05 -31.27 -1.57
CA PRO A 658 3.47 -30.04 -2.05
C PRO A 658 3.82 -28.89 -1.10
N ASN A 659 3.45 -27.68 -1.49
CA ASN A 659 3.68 -26.49 -0.66
C ASN A 659 3.05 -26.67 0.73
N HIS A 660 3.85 -26.49 1.78
CA HIS A 660 3.41 -26.66 3.17
C HIS A 660 4.04 -25.57 4.05
N VAL A 661 3.39 -25.22 5.18
CA VAL A 661 3.99 -24.29 6.14
C VAL A 661 5.34 -24.76 6.65
N ASP A 662 5.46 -26.05 6.91
CA ASP A 662 6.65 -26.60 7.54
C ASP A 662 7.79 -26.84 6.57
N TYR A 663 7.65 -26.49 5.29
CA TYR A 663 8.69 -26.61 4.27
C TYR A 663 10.05 -25.99 4.64
N PRO A 664 10.14 -24.80 5.32
CA PRO A 664 11.41 -24.22 5.75
C PRO A 664 12.10 -25.04 6.86
N VAL A 665 11.34 -25.79 7.67
CA VAL A 665 11.85 -26.48 8.86
C VAL A 665 12.87 -27.58 8.51
N PRO A 666 12.58 -28.56 7.61
CA PRO A 666 13.56 -29.57 7.21
C PRO A 666 14.72 -28.99 6.40
N ILE A 667 14.49 -27.92 5.61
CA ILE A 667 15.55 -27.26 4.84
C ILE A 667 16.60 -26.66 5.79
N TRP A 668 16.17 -25.81 6.72
CA TRP A 668 17.09 -25.15 7.63
C TRP A 668 17.64 -26.10 8.68
N ALA A 669 16.93 -27.19 8.99
CA ALA A 669 17.46 -28.25 9.84
C ALA A 669 18.65 -28.94 9.16
N ALA A 670 18.51 -29.31 7.88
CA ALA A 670 19.60 -29.84 7.07
C ALA A 670 20.78 -28.86 7.00
N HIS A 671 20.52 -27.59 6.66
CA HIS A 671 21.58 -26.57 6.58
C HIS A 671 22.29 -26.32 7.92
N SER A 672 21.58 -26.39 9.05
CA SER A 672 22.17 -26.25 10.39
C SER A 672 23.17 -27.37 10.72
N LEU A 673 23.00 -28.54 10.09
CA LEU A 673 23.88 -29.71 10.18
C LEU A 673 24.99 -29.70 9.11
N GLY A 674 24.95 -28.79 8.14
CA GLY A 674 25.86 -28.77 6.98
C GLY A 674 25.47 -29.75 5.87
N ALA A 675 24.24 -30.29 5.93
CA ALA A 675 23.65 -31.16 4.92
C ALA A 675 23.11 -30.34 3.74
N ILE A 676 22.92 -31.03 2.61
CA ILE A 676 22.47 -30.52 1.32
C ILE A 676 20.99 -30.86 1.15
N VAL A 677 20.22 -29.99 0.49
CA VAL A 677 18.80 -30.24 0.23
C VAL A 677 18.55 -30.56 -1.24
N SER A 678 17.69 -31.54 -1.53
CA SER A 678 17.11 -31.74 -2.86
C SER A 678 15.59 -31.70 -2.78
N CYS A 679 14.93 -30.91 -3.63
CA CYS A 679 13.47 -30.83 -3.67
C CYS A 679 12.94 -31.64 -4.86
N ALA A 680 11.96 -32.50 -4.61
CA ALA A 680 11.33 -33.36 -5.60
C ALA A 680 9.87 -32.94 -5.83
N ASN A 681 9.41 -33.00 -7.08
CA ASN A 681 8.02 -32.72 -7.41
C ASN A 681 7.12 -33.82 -6.79
N PRO A 682 6.11 -33.49 -5.96
CA PRO A 682 5.21 -34.43 -5.29
C PRO A 682 4.35 -35.27 -6.22
N THR A 683 4.30 -34.94 -7.52
CA THR A 683 3.62 -35.75 -8.55
C THR A 683 4.55 -36.68 -9.31
N HIS A 684 5.84 -36.73 -8.97
CA HIS A 684 6.73 -37.74 -9.53
C HIS A 684 6.13 -39.12 -9.34
N THR A 685 6.23 -39.92 -10.38
CA THR A 685 6.10 -41.37 -10.28
C THR A 685 7.21 -41.94 -9.42
N ALA A 686 7.06 -43.18 -8.97
CA ALA A 686 8.08 -43.84 -8.17
C ALA A 686 9.43 -43.90 -8.91
N ASP A 687 9.46 -44.11 -10.22
CA ASP A 687 10.70 -44.24 -10.98
C ASP A 687 11.42 -42.89 -11.19
N GLU A 688 10.67 -41.81 -11.38
CA GLU A 688 11.23 -40.45 -11.42
C GLU A 688 11.82 -40.05 -10.05
N LEU A 689 11.13 -40.38 -8.96
CA LEU A 689 11.64 -40.14 -7.61
C LEU A 689 12.86 -41.02 -7.28
N VAL A 690 12.89 -42.28 -7.77
CA VAL A 690 14.08 -43.15 -7.66
C VAL A 690 15.27 -42.52 -8.36
N TYR A 691 15.09 -42.02 -9.58
CA TYR A 691 16.17 -41.35 -10.30
C TYR A 691 16.74 -40.17 -9.50
N GLN A 692 15.89 -39.37 -8.86
CA GLN A 692 16.31 -38.25 -8.04
C GLN A 692 17.02 -38.68 -6.74
N ILE A 693 16.45 -39.64 -6.00
CA ILE A 693 17.05 -40.18 -4.75
C ILE A 693 18.43 -40.76 -5.05
N THR A 694 18.56 -41.54 -6.12
CA THR A 694 19.81 -42.21 -6.50
C THR A 694 20.86 -41.21 -7.03
N THR A 695 20.45 -40.26 -7.87
CA THR A 695 21.36 -39.26 -8.45
C THR A 695 21.94 -38.34 -7.37
N THR A 696 21.12 -37.95 -6.38
CA THR A 696 21.54 -37.08 -5.28
C THR A 696 22.12 -37.83 -4.08
N LYS A 697 21.92 -39.14 -4.01
CA LYS A 697 22.25 -39.97 -2.84
C LYS A 697 21.54 -39.49 -1.57
N ALA A 698 20.24 -39.22 -1.68
CA ALA A 698 19.44 -38.78 -0.55
C ALA A 698 19.44 -39.82 0.58
N THR A 699 19.78 -39.37 1.80
CA THR A 699 19.89 -40.19 3.01
C THR A 699 18.63 -40.14 3.85
N VAL A 700 17.78 -39.13 3.67
CA VAL A 700 16.49 -38.96 4.34
C VAL A 700 15.47 -38.37 3.35
N LEU A 701 14.21 -38.78 3.47
CA LEU A 701 13.11 -38.33 2.62
C LEU A 701 11.95 -37.77 3.46
N THR A 702 11.67 -36.48 3.32
CA THR A 702 10.41 -35.89 3.81
C THR A 702 9.33 -36.08 2.76
N ALA A 703 8.18 -36.65 3.14
CA ALA A 703 7.04 -36.85 2.23
C ALA A 703 5.78 -36.15 2.73
N HIS A 704 4.89 -35.76 1.82
CA HIS A 704 3.50 -35.46 2.21
C HIS A 704 2.74 -36.76 2.45
N ALA A 705 1.83 -36.73 3.41
CA ALA A 705 1.07 -37.89 3.83
C ALA A 705 0.32 -38.52 2.64
N GLY A 706 -0.29 -37.71 1.78
CA GLY A 706 -0.95 -38.16 0.53
C GLY A 706 -0.03 -38.77 -0.53
N SER A 707 1.28 -38.50 -0.48
CA SER A 707 2.28 -39.03 -1.42
C SER A 707 3.12 -40.17 -0.82
N LEU A 708 2.83 -40.57 0.42
CA LEU A 708 3.54 -41.63 1.13
C LEU A 708 3.60 -42.97 0.36
N PRO A 709 2.55 -43.45 -0.33
CA PRO A 709 2.65 -44.69 -1.11
C PRO A 709 3.73 -44.64 -2.19
N THR A 710 3.82 -43.51 -2.91
CA THR A 710 4.83 -43.28 -3.94
C THR A 710 6.22 -43.14 -3.33
N ALA A 711 6.33 -42.40 -2.23
CA ALA A 711 7.58 -42.26 -1.48
C ALA A 711 8.12 -43.62 -1.02
N LEU A 712 7.26 -44.48 -0.46
CA LEU A 712 7.63 -45.83 -0.03
C LEU A 712 8.04 -46.73 -1.21
N ALA A 713 7.31 -46.65 -2.32
CA ALA A 713 7.65 -47.41 -3.52
C ALA A 713 9.02 -46.98 -4.09
N ALA A 714 9.28 -45.68 -4.13
CA ALA A 714 10.56 -45.15 -4.58
C ALA A 714 11.69 -45.49 -3.60
N SER A 715 11.46 -45.33 -2.29
CA SER A 715 12.42 -45.64 -1.23
C SER A 715 12.87 -47.11 -1.29
N ARG A 716 11.93 -48.05 -1.45
CA ARG A 716 12.25 -49.48 -1.62
C ARG A 716 13.10 -49.74 -2.86
N LYS A 717 12.77 -49.11 -3.99
CA LYS A 717 13.52 -49.27 -5.26
C LYS A 717 14.90 -48.62 -5.20
N ALA A 718 15.04 -47.49 -4.49
CA ALA A 718 16.29 -46.74 -4.36
C ALA A 718 17.18 -47.23 -3.21
N GLY A 719 16.69 -48.13 -2.35
CA GLY A 719 17.43 -48.66 -1.20
C GLY A 719 17.44 -47.74 0.02
N LEU A 720 16.50 -46.78 0.12
CA LEU A 720 16.35 -45.92 1.29
C LEU A 720 15.42 -46.60 2.32
N ALA A 721 15.86 -46.66 3.58
CA ALA A 721 15.12 -47.35 4.64
C ALA A 721 13.81 -46.61 5.00
N ALA A 722 12.76 -47.37 5.34
CA ALA A 722 11.44 -46.77 5.60
C ALA A 722 11.43 -45.87 6.84
N ASP A 723 12.28 -46.13 7.83
CA ASP A 723 12.45 -45.31 9.03
C ASP A 723 13.23 -44.01 8.77
N HIS A 724 13.84 -43.86 7.59
CA HIS A 724 14.42 -42.61 7.08
C HIS A 724 13.39 -41.73 6.34
N ILE A 725 12.11 -42.11 6.42
CA ILE A 725 10.99 -41.33 5.88
C ILE A 725 10.23 -40.68 7.03
N PHE A 726 9.98 -39.38 6.92
CA PHE A 726 9.08 -38.66 7.83
C PHE A 726 8.11 -37.78 7.06
N LEU A 727 6.97 -37.48 7.69
CA LEU A 727 5.88 -36.76 7.04
C LEU A 727 5.92 -35.27 7.34
N ILE A 728 5.64 -34.43 6.34
CA ILE A 728 5.53 -32.99 6.55
C ILE A 728 4.23 -32.62 7.29
N ASP A 729 3.18 -33.43 7.15
CA ASP A 729 1.82 -33.21 7.62
C ASP A 729 1.20 -34.48 8.25
N GLU A 730 0.06 -34.31 8.93
CA GLU A 730 -0.74 -35.39 9.50
C GLU A 730 -1.83 -35.85 8.53
N LEU A 731 -1.91 -37.15 8.27
CA LEU A 731 -3.02 -37.70 7.48
C LEU A 731 -4.29 -37.71 8.34
N LYS A 732 -5.30 -36.92 7.96
CA LYS A 732 -6.64 -36.89 8.59
C LYS A 732 -7.44 -38.17 8.26
N THR A 733 -6.89 -39.33 8.58
CA THR A 733 -7.58 -40.63 8.46
C THR A 733 -8.07 -41.09 9.82
N ARG A 734 -9.18 -41.85 9.84
CA ARG A 734 -9.73 -42.46 11.07
C ARG A 734 -8.74 -43.39 11.79
N ASN A 735 -7.65 -43.79 11.12
CA ASN A 735 -6.56 -44.58 11.68
C ASN A 735 -5.25 -43.76 11.68
N PRO A 736 -4.51 -43.72 12.80
CA PRO A 736 -3.23 -43.03 12.88
C PRO A 736 -2.18 -43.69 11.98
N ILE A 737 -1.38 -42.88 11.31
CA ILE A 737 -0.36 -43.32 10.36
C ILE A 737 0.95 -43.59 11.11
N PRO A 738 1.64 -44.71 10.88
CA PRO A 738 2.79 -45.14 11.67
C PRO A 738 4.11 -44.39 11.37
N PHE A 739 4.07 -43.28 10.63
CA PHE A 739 5.25 -42.49 10.28
C PHE A 739 5.32 -41.21 11.13
N PRO A 740 6.50 -40.83 11.63
CA PRO A 740 6.63 -39.60 12.41
C PRO A 740 6.41 -38.38 11.53
N THR A 741 5.72 -37.37 12.06
CA THR A 741 5.54 -36.06 11.40
C THR A 741 6.61 -35.07 11.84
N VAL A 742 6.87 -34.03 11.04
CA VAL A 742 7.75 -32.90 11.40
C VAL A 742 7.43 -32.39 12.80
N SER A 743 6.16 -32.14 13.11
CA SER A 743 5.74 -31.65 14.43
C SER A 743 6.04 -32.64 15.55
N SER A 744 5.90 -33.94 15.33
CA SER A 744 6.26 -34.96 16.33
C SER A 744 7.77 -35.02 16.57
N LEU A 745 8.58 -34.96 15.50
CA LEU A 745 10.04 -34.99 15.59
C LEU A 745 10.59 -33.70 16.21
N VAL A 746 9.98 -32.55 15.93
CA VAL A 746 10.35 -31.29 16.58
C VAL A 746 10.14 -31.38 18.09
N ARG A 747 8.98 -31.88 18.55
CA ARG A 747 8.70 -32.06 19.98
C ARG A 747 9.70 -33.01 20.63
N GLU A 748 10.02 -34.11 19.95
CA GLU A 748 11.03 -35.04 20.41
C GLU A 748 12.39 -34.35 20.54
N GLY A 749 12.88 -33.69 19.49
CA GLY A 749 14.20 -33.06 19.50
C GLY A 749 14.34 -31.94 20.53
N LEU A 750 13.27 -31.19 20.80
CA LEU A 750 13.23 -30.18 21.86
C LEU A 750 13.22 -30.78 23.27
N SER A 751 12.71 -32.01 23.44
CA SER A 751 12.73 -32.73 24.72
C SER A 751 14.07 -33.39 25.04
N LYS A 752 14.99 -33.43 24.07
CA LYS A 752 16.29 -34.08 24.19
C LYS A 752 17.41 -33.05 24.42
N PRO A 753 18.55 -33.47 25.01
CA PRO A 753 19.76 -32.67 25.01
C PRO A 753 20.13 -32.23 23.59
N HIS A 754 20.78 -31.07 23.46
CA HIS A 754 21.26 -30.59 22.17
C HIS A 754 22.45 -31.43 21.71
N TYR A 755 22.26 -32.25 20.67
CA TYR A 755 23.23 -33.25 20.20
C TYR A 755 24.11 -32.78 19.05
N PHE A 756 23.80 -31.66 18.41
CA PHE A 756 24.61 -31.12 17.31
C PHE A 756 25.15 -29.74 17.66
N LYS A 757 26.24 -29.35 17.02
CA LYS A 757 26.73 -27.97 17.03
C LYS A 757 26.41 -27.36 15.69
N GLU A 758 25.67 -26.26 15.67
CA GLU A 758 25.32 -25.56 14.43
C GLU A 758 26.57 -25.28 13.59
N ARG A 759 26.52 -25.71 12.33
CA ARG A 759 27.66 -25.57 11.42
C ARG A 759 27.86 -24.12 11.03
N LYS A 760 28.97 -23.54 11.50
CA LYS A 760 29.44 -22.21 11.09
C LYS A 760 30.52 -22.36 10.02
N LEU A 761 30.24 -21.88 8.81
CA LEU A 761 31.20 -21.91 7.71
C LEU A 761 32.33 -20.89 7.93
N SER A 762 33.55 -21.27 7.59
CA SER A 762 34.70 -20.37 7.60
C SER A 762 34.59 -19.35 6.45
N PRO A 763 35.22 -18.16 6.56
CA PRO A 763 35.23 -17.19 5.46
C PRO A 763 35.70 -17.83 4.15
N GLY A 764 34.88 -17.70 3.10
CA GLY A 764 35.15 -18.28 1.77
C GLY A 764 34.65 -19.72 1.56
N GLU A 765 34.46 -20.50 2.62
CA GLU A 765 34.01 -21.90 2.54
C GLU A 765 32.63 -22.04 1.88
N GLY A 766 31.73 -21.07 2.12
CA GLY A 766 30.39 -21.06 1.52
C GLY A 766 30.37 -20.99 0.00
N LYS A 767 31.47 -20.60 -0.67
CA LYS A 767 31.57 -20.57 -2.13
C LYS A 767 31.53 -21.96 -2.75
N SER A 768 32.08 -22.96 -2.06
CA SER A 768 32.14 -24.35 -2.50
C SER A 768 31.17 -25.27 -1.77
N LYS A 769 30.74 -24.93 -0.54
CA LYS A 769 29.79 -25.75 0.21
C LYS A 769 28.41 -25.71 -0.42
N LEU A 770 27.88 -26.89 -0.76
CA LEU A 770 26.58 -27.04 -1.41
C LEU A 770 25.43 -26.80 -0.42
N ALA A 771 24.41 -26.08 -0.88
CA ALA A 771 23.17 -25.86 -0.15
C ALA A 771 22.01 -26.62 -0.82
N PHE A 772 21.97 -26.67 -2.16
CA PHE A 772 20.95 -27.39 -2.92
C PHE A 772 21.52 -28.21 -4.07
N LEU A 773 20.84 -29.32 -4.35
CA LEU A 773 20.90 -30.08 -5.60
C LEU A 773 19.55 -29.99 -6.31
N SER A 774 19.47 -29.07 -7.27
CA SER A 774 18.24 -28.71 -7.99
C SER A 774 18.20 -29.35 -9.38
N PHE A 775 17.13 -30.02 -9.77
CA PHE A 775 17.08 -30.67 -11.09
C PHE A 775 16.68 -29.72 -12.22
N SER A 776 17.33 -29.84 -13.38
CA SER A 776 16.94 -29.19 -14.63
C SER A 776 15.73 -29.86 -15.28
N SER A 777 15.09 -29.19 -16.22
CA SER A 777 13.87 -29.66 -16.91
C SER A 777 14.06 -30.89 -17.82
N GLY A 778 15.31 -31.23 -18.17
CA GLY A 778 15.60 -32.35 -19.08
C GLY A 778 15.33 -32.05 -20.57
N THR A 779 15.35 -30.79 -20.99
CA THR A 779 15.02 -30.40 -22.37
C THR A 779 15.99 -30.91 -23.44
N THR A 780 17.17 -31.41 -23.02
CA THR A 780 18.17 -32.03 -23.89
C THR A 780 18.49 -33.47 -23.47
N GLY A 781 17.59 -34.15 -22.73
CA GLY A 781 17.79 -35.52 -22.23
C GLY A 781 17.33 -35.73 -20.77
N LYS A 782 18.05 -36.55 -19.99
CA LYS A 782 17.69 -36.75 -18.57
C LYS A 782 17.89 -35.46 -17.75
N PRO A 783 16.98 -35.16 -16.80
CA PRO A 783 17.14 -34.07 -15.83
C PRO A 783 18.49 -34.12 -15.11
N LYS A 784 19.17 -32.98 -14.99
CA LYS A 784 20.53 -32.90 -14.40
C LYS A 784 20.47 -32.20 -13.06
N ALA A 785 21.14 -32.74 -12.04
CA ALA A 785 21.21 -32.13 -10.71
C ALA A 785 22.24 -30.98 -10.68
N ILE A 786 21.78 -29.75 -10.55
CA ILE A 786 22.54 -28.51 -10.52
C ILE A 786 23.01 -28.24 -9.09
N ALA A 787 24.31 -28.05 -8.92
CA ALA A 787 24.96 -27.86 -7.63
C ALA A 787 25.03 -26.36 -7.27
N LEU A 788 24.19 -25.95 -6.32
CA LEU A 788 24.12 -24.58 -5.82
C LEU A 788 24.81 -24.46 -4.46
N SER A 789 25.73 -23.50 -4.33
CA SER A 789 26.44 -23.25 -3.07
C SER A 789 25.65 -22.34 -2.13
N HIS A 790 25.99 -22.37 -0.83
CA HIS A 790 25.45 -21.42 0.14
C HIS A 790 25.72 -19.97 -0.29
N TYR A 791 26.91 -19.71 -0.83
CA TYR A 791 27.28 -18.38 -1.33
C TYR A 791 26.39 -17.95 -2.50
N ALA A 792 26.08 -18.83 -3.44
CA ALA A 792 25.23 -18.50 -4.58
C ALA A 792 23.82 -18.04 -4.14
N LEU A 793 23.24 -18.71 -3.15
CA LEU A 793 21.93 -18.33 -2.59
C LEU A 793 21.98 -17.02 -1.80
N ILE A 794 23.00 -16.85 -0.95
CA ILE A 794 23.18 -15.63 -0.15
C ILE A 794 23.41 -14.44 -1.09
N ALA A 795 24.25 -14.62 -2.11
CA ALA A 795 24.50 -13.63 -3.14
C ALA A 795 23.19 -13.26 -3.83
N ASN A 796 22.37 -14.23 -4.25
CA ASN A 796 21.08 -13.94 -4.87
C ASN A 796 20.14 -13.17 -3.94
N GLY A 797 20.03 -13.55 -2.66
CA GLY A 797 19.23 -12.83 -1.67
C GLY A 797 19.69 -11.39 -1.47
N LEU A 798 21.01 -11.16 -1.40
CA LEU A 798 21.60 -9.83 -1.30
C LEU A 798 21.43 -9.01 -2.58
N GLN A 799 21.54 -9.63 -3.76
CA GLN A 799 21.32 -8.99 -5.05
C GLN A 799 19.87 -8.55 -5.20
N VAL A 800 18.91 -9.40 -4.82
CA VAL A 800 17.49 -9.07 -4.78
C VAL A 800 17.23 -7.95 -3.77
N ALA A 801 17.79 -8.02 -2.56
CA ALA A 801 17.63 -6.99 -1.56
C ALA A 801 18.23 -5.64 -2.02
N SER A 802 19.38 -5.67 -2.68
CA SER A 802 20.05 -4.49 -3.22
C SER A 802 19.27 -3.87 -4.38
N LEU A 803 18.85 -4.69 -5.35
CA LEU A 803 18.12 -4.21 -6.53
C LEU A 803 16.75 -3.63 -6.16
N ASN A 804 16.08 -4.23 -5.18
CA ASN A 804 14.79 -3.75 -4.67
C ASN A 804 14.97 -2.75 -3.52
N ARG A 805 16.19 -2.28 -3.27
CA ARG A 805 16.51 -1.18 -2.37
C ARG A 805 15.96 -1.40 -0.95
N VAL A 806 15.93 -2.65 -0.49
CA VAL A 806 15.30 -3.08 0.77
C VAL A 806 15.92 -2.38 1.98
N ASN A 807 17.23 -2.13 1.91
CA ASN A 807 18.00 -1.44 2.94
C ASN A 807 18.35 0.02 2.56
N GLU A 808 17.81 0.57 1.47
CA GLU A 808 17.92 2.00 1.20
C GLU A 808 16.99 2.74 2.17
N TYR A 809 17.58 3.18 3.27
CA TYR A 809 16.91 4.01 4.27
C TYR A 809 16.23 5.25 3.65
N TYR A 810 16.75 5.73 2.51
CA TYR A 810 16.38 6.98 1.84
C TYR A 810 15.21 6.91 0.85
N ALA A 811 14.68 5.72 0.53
CA ALA A 811 13.45 5.61 -0.26
C ALA A 811 12.22 5.82 0.66
N PRO A 812 11.29 6.76 0.32
CA PRO A 812 10.02 6.91 1.04
C PRO A 812 9.35 5.56 1.23
N TRP A 813 8.77 5.30 2.41
CA TRP A 813 8.18 3.99 2.75
C TRP A 813 7.16 3.50 1.71
N ASP A 814 6.40 4.43 1.12
CA ASP A 814 5.43 4.25 0.04
C ASP A 814 6.05 4.01 -1.35
N LYS A 815 7.37 4.17 -1.50
CA LYS A 815 8.16 3.85 -2.70
C LYS A 815 9.06 2.63 -2.53
N ARG A 816 9.19 2.06 -1.33
CA ARG A 816 9.86 0.77 -1.14
C ARG A 816 9.00 -0.33 -1.73
N ARG A 817 9.63 -1.18 -2.53
CA ARG A 817 8.97 -2.32 -3.17
C ARG A 817 8.53 -3.34 -2.12
N PHE A 818 9.45 -3.70 -1.21
CA PHE A 818 9.21 -4.57 -0.05
C PHE A 818 9.16 -3.76 1.27
N ARG A 819 8.12 -3.96 2.09
CA ARG A 819 7.85 -3.25 3.35
C ARG A 819 7.49 -4.23 4.48
N PRO A 820 7.95 -3.99 5.72
CA PRO A 820 7.41 -4.63 6.91
C PRO A 820 5.87 -4.57 6.99
N GLY A 821 5.24 -5.73 7.16
CA GLY A 821 3.79 -5.93 7.12
C GLY A 821 3.25 -6.32 5.75
N ASP A 822 4.07 -6.30 4.70
CA ASP A 822 3.69 -6.86 3.41
C ASP A 822 3.56 -8.37 3.48
N VAL A 823 2.55 -8.85 2.76
CA VAL A 823 2.25 -10.27 2.64
C VAL A 823 2.47 -10.71 1.19
N ALA A 824 3.35 -11.67 0.98
CA ALA A 824 3.56 -12.35 -0.29
C ALA A 824 2.82 -13.69 -0.31
N LEU A 825 2.37 -14.09 -1.48
CA LEU A 825 1.72 -15.39 -1.66
C LEU A 825 2.65 -16.37 -2.37
N GLY A 826 3.01 -17.44 -1.67
CA GLY A 826 3.77 -18.57 -2.15
C GLY A 826 2.88 -19.55 -2.92
N VAL A 827 2.43 -19.12 -4.10
CA VAL A 827 1.63 -19.94 -5.04
C VAL A 827 2.50 -20.76 -5.98
N LEU A 828 3.70 -20.26 -6.31
CA LEU A 828 4.65 -21.03 -7.06
C LEU A 828 5.14 -22.19 -6.18
N PRO A 829 5.15 -23.42 -6.70
CA PRO A 829 5.59 -24.56 -5.93
C PRO A 829 7.08 -24.41 -5.57
N PHE A 830 7.49 -24.89 -4.39
CA PHE A 830 8.92 -25.00 -4.02
C PHE A 830 9.67 -26.09 -4.82
N TYR A 831 8.93 -26.73 -5.72
CA TYR A 831 9.28 -27.69 -6.77
C TYR A 831 8.62 -27.19 -8.07
N ARG A 832 8.89 -27.73 -9.25
CA ARG A 832 8.30 -27.21 -10.51
C ARG A 832 7.02 -27.95 -10.88
N GLU A 833 5.88 -27.28 -10.77
CA GLU A 833 4.58 -27.62 -11.38
C GLU A 833 4.03 -26.33 -12.03
N LEU A 834 3.72 -26.36 -13.32
CA LEU A 834 3.07 -25.24 -14.02
C LEU A 834 1.56 -25.50 -14.10
N VAL A 835 0.77 -24.54 -13.60
CA VAL A 835 -0.67 -24.73 -13.35
C VAL A 835 -1.51 -24.39 -14.57
N HIS A 836 -2.43 -25.28 -14.95
CA HIS A 836 -3.56 -24.99 -15.85
C HIS A 836 -4.91 -25.28 -15.17
N VAL A 837 -5.95 -24.51 -15.53
CA VAL A 837 -7.35 -24.75 -15.16
C VAL A 837 -8.22 -24.72 -16.43
N ILE A 838 -8.82 -25.84 -16.81
CA ILE A 838 -10.07 -25.89 -17.58
C ILE A 838 -11.05 -26.84 -16.86
N SER A 839 -12.31 -26.44 -16.89
CA SER A 839 -13.54 -27.11 -16.50
C SER A 839 -13.53 -28.65 -16.53
N CYS A 840 -14.07 -29.21 -15.44
CA CYS A 840 -14.55 -30.59 -15.27
C CYS A 840 -13.50 -31.72 -15.40
N GLN A 841 -13.26 -32.38 -14.26
CA GLN A 841 -12.68 -33.72 -14.08
C GLN A 841 -11.19 -33.96 -14.44
N LEU A 842 -10.44 -34.35 -13.39
CA LEU A 842 -9.32 -35.31 -13.36
C LEU A 842 -7.98 -34.99 -14.09
N VAL A 843 -6.89 -35.40 -13.39
CA VAL A 843 -5.50 -35.67 -13.78
C VAL A 843 -4.42 -34.59 -13.51
N LEU A 844 -3.52 -34.93 -12.57
CA LEU A 844 -2.20 -34.36 -12.26
C LEU A 844 -1.14 -35.02 -13.16
N MET A 845 -0.18 -34.28 -13.75
CA MET A 845 1.04 -34.84 -14.38
C MET A 845 2.21 -33.83 -14.36
N SER A 846 3.43 -34.37 -14.27
CA SER A 846 4.70 -33.88 -13.70
C SER A 846 5.65 -33.08 -14.61
N ASP A 847 6.52 -32.27 -13.99
CA ASP A 847 7.80 -31.80 -14.57
C ASP A 847 8.93 -31.96 -13.52
N ILE A 848 10.03 -32.64 -13.88
CA ILE A 848 11.13 -33.06 -12.98
C ILE A 848 12.11 -31.91 -12.72
N SER A 849 11.67 -30.85 -12.06
CA SER A 849 12.58 -29.76 -11.68
C SER A 849 12.20 -29.22 -10.32
N SER A 850 13.19 -28.78 -9.55
CA SER A 850 12.96 -27.96 -8.37
C SER A 850 12.97 -26.50 -8.80
N ASP A 851 11.93 -25.72 -8.49
CA ASP A 851 11.89 -24.33 -8.92
C ASP A 851 12.78 -23.48 -8.01
N ILE A 852 13.93 -23.07 -8.55
CA ILE A 852 14.84 -22.13 -7.86
C ILE A 852 14.13 -20.80 -7.56
N TYR A 853 13.08 -20.45 -8.31
CA TYR A 853 12.28 -19.26 -8.06
C TYR A 853 11.48 -19.38 -6.75
N GLY A 854 10.90 -20.55 -6.45
CA GLY A 854 10.25 -20.79 -5.16
C GLY A 854 11.26 -20.79 -3.99
N LEU A 855 12.42 -21.43 -4.18
CA LEU A 855 13.42 -21.62 -3.13
C LEU A 855 14.30 -20.38 -2.88
N ALA A 856 14.82 -19.71 -3.91
CA ALA A 856 15.67 -18.53 -3.77
C ALA A 856 14.84 -17.25 -3.60
N VAL A 857 13.77 -17.12 -4.40
CA VAL A 857 12.68 -16.12 -4.32
C VAL A 857 11.95 -16.08 -3.00
N ILE A 858 10.95 -16.95 -2.96
CA ILE A 858 9.84 -16.87 -2.04
C ILE A 858 10.28 -17.32 -0.65
N LEU A 859 11.08 -18.37 -0.56
CA LEU A 859 11.56 -18.90 0.71
C LEU A 859 12.75 -18.12 1.29
N ASN A 860 13.77 -17.81 0.49
CA ASN A 860 14.98 -17.17 1.01
C ASN A 860 14.95 -15.65 0.93
N ALA A 861 14.75 -15.06 -0.26
CA ALA A 861 14.83 -13.60 -0.41
C ALA A 861 13.68 -12.88 0.29
N LEU A 862 12.42 -13.34 0.17
CA LEU A 862 11.28 -12.65 0.80
C LEU A 862 11.30 -12.71 2.32
N LEU A 863 11.67 -13.86 2.89
CA LEU A 863 11.87 -13.98 4.34
C LEU A 863 13.08 -13.15 4.81
N PHE A 864 14.15 -13.10 4.02
CA PHE A 864 15.33 -12.28 4.32
C PHE A 864 15.00 -10.78 4.37
N VAL A 865 14.08 -10.30 3.54
CA VAL A 865 13.64 -8.89 3.51
C VAL A 865 12.47 -8.59 4.45
N GLY A 866 12.02 -9.58 5.24
CA GLY A 866 11.05 -9.42 6.32
C GLY A 866 9.57 -9.50 5.92
N LEU A 867 9.24 -10.10 4.77
CA LEU A 867 7.85 -10.29 4.34
C LEU A 867 7.18 -11.50 5.00
N THR A 868 5.86 -11.41 5.22
CA THR A 868 5.06 -12.58 5.59
C THR A 868 4.74 -13.38 4.33
N VAL A 869 5.03 -14.67 4.31
CA VAL A 869 4.71 -15.55 3.19
C VAL A 869 3.50 -16.43 3.55
N VAL A 870 2.42 -16.30 2.80
CA VAL A 870 1.26 -17.19 2.87
C VAL A 870 1.48 -18.31 1.87
N VAL A 871 1.45 -19.56 2.33
CA VAL A 871 1.71 -20.74 1.48
C VAL A 871 0.38 -21.38 1.12
N VAL A 872 0.18 -21.71 -0.16
CA VAL A 872 -0.96 -22.51 -0.61
C VAL A 872 -0.46 -23.83 -1.19
N PRO A 873 -1.05 -24.98 -0.82
CA PRO A 873 -0.55 -26.29 -1.23
C PRO A 873 -0.73 -26.55 -2.73
N ARG A 874 -1.76 -25.95 -3.33
CA ARG A 874 -2.07 -26.07 -4.75
C ARG A 874 -2.82 -24.83 -5.23
N PHE A 875 -2.56 -24.41 -6.47
CA PHE A 875 -3.34 -23.36 -7.09
C PHE A 875 -4.67 -23.91 -7.62
N THR A 876 -5.77 -23.37 -7.08
CA THR A 876 -7.08 -23.34 -7.72
C THR A 876 -7.47 -21.88 -7.82
N LEU A 877 -8.13 -21.44 -8.89
CA LEU A 877 -8.41 -20.01 -9.05
C LEU A 877 -9.24 -19.46 -7.88
N GLU A 878 -10.26 -20.18 -7.44
CA GLU A 878 -11.08 -19.75 -6.30
C GLU A 878 -10.31 -19.74 -4.99
N GLY A 879 -9.57 -20.82 -4.68
CA GLY A 879 -8.77 -20.89 -3.45
C GLY A 879 -7.66 -19.85 -3.44
N PHE A 880 -7.04 -19.59 -4.59
CA PHE A 880 -6.06 -18.53 -4.81
C PHE A 880 -6.68 -17.16 -4.53
N LEU A 881 -7.78 -16.80 -5.20
CA LEU A 881 -8.43 -15.49 -5.04
C LEU A 881 -8.96 -15.28 -3.61
N ARG A 882 -9.54 -16.32 -3.01
CA ARG A 882 -10.00 -16.30 -1.60
C ARG A 882 -8.84 -16.06 -0.65
N THR A 883 -7.69 -16.68 -0.90
CA THR A 883 -6.47 -16.49 -0.09
C THR A 883 -5.91 -15.08 -0.28
N VAL A 884 -5.88 -14.59 -1.53
CA VAL A 884 -5.45 -13.23 -1.86
C VAL A 884 -6.28 -12.20 -1.11
N ASP A 885 -7.60 -12.35 -1.12
CA ASP A 885 -8.53 -11.44 -0.46
C ASP A 885 -8.49 -11.57 1.08
N ARG A 886 -8.48 -12.81 1.61
CA ARG A 886 -8.45 -13.08 3.05
C ARG A 886 -7.20 -12.53 3.74
N PHE A 887 -6.03 -12.71 3.13
CA PHE A 887 -4.75 -12.31 3.74
C PHE A 887 -4.22 -10.98 3.22
N LYS A 888 -4.99 -10.31 2.36
CA LYS A 888 -4.62 -9.03 1.75
C LYS A 888 -3.21 -9.09 1.14
N ILE A 889 -3.00 -10.09 0.30
CA ILE A 889 -1.72 -10.36 -0.38
C ILE A 889 -1.26 -9.19 -1.23
N THR A 890 -0.15 -8.58 -0.83
CA THR A 890 0.45 -7.43 -1.51
C THR A 890 1.40 -7.79 -2.66
N HIS A 891 2.01 -8.98 -2.62
CA HIS A 891 3.02 -9.41 -3.60
C HIS A 891 2.66 -10.77 -4.21
N LEU A 892 2.56 -10.80 -5.54
CA LEU A 892 2.29 -12.01 -6.32
C LEU A 892 3.48 -12.35 -7.23
N PHE A 893 3.80 -13.63 -7.26
CA PHE A 893 4.76 -14.21 -8.19
C PHE A 893 4.00 -15.24 -9.01
N LEU A 894 3.83 -14.95 -10.31
CA LEU A 894 2.94 -15.68 -11.20
C LEU A 894 3.66 -16.13 -12.46
N VAL A 895 2.98 -16.96 -13.22
CA VAL A 895 3.34 -17.36 -14.58
C VAL A 895 2.26 -16.88 -15.57
N PRO A 896 2.57 -16.70 -16.87
CA PRO A 896 1.60 -16.15 -17.82
C PRO A 896 0.21 -16.82 -17.84
N PRO A 897 0.05 -18.16 -17.73
CA PRO A 897 -1.29 -18.76 -17.67
C PRO A 897 -2.13 -18.32 -16.45
N GLN A 898 -1.50 -18.10 -15.29
CA GLN A 898 -2.20 -17.60 -14.10
C GLN A 898 -2.62 -16.14 -14.29
N ILE A 899 -1.78 -15.35 -14.99
CA ILE A 899 -2.12 -13.99 -15.38
C ILE A 899 -3.29 -13.98 -16.37
N VAL A 900 -3.33 -14.89 -17.34
CA VAL A 900 -4.49 -15.05 -18.24
C VAL A 900 -5.76 -15.35 -17.45
N LEU A 901 -5.71 -16.22 -16.43
CA LEU A 901 -6.87 -16.51 -15.58
C LEU A 901 -7.30 -15.29 -14.77
N LEU A 902 -6.34 -14.53 -14.22
CA LEU A 902 -6.62 -13.24 -13.59
C LEU A 902 -7.29 -12.27 -14.56
N CYS A 903 -6.84 -12.26 -15.82
CA CYS A 903 -7.34 -11.36 -16.84
C CYS A 903 -8.73 -11.71 -17.37
N LYS A 904 -8.98 -12.99 -17.62
CA LYS A 904 -10.13 -13.44 -18.41
C LYS A 904 -11.23 -14.09 -17.56
N HIS A 905 -10.93 -14.63 -16.38
CA HIS A 905 -11.90 -15.44 -15.65
C HIS A 905 -12.87 -14.57 -14.81
N PRO A 906 -14.20 -14.69 -15.01
CA PRO A 906 -15.19 -13.78 -14.41
C PRO A 906 -15.23 -13.84 -12.86
N MET A 907 -14.82 -14.95 -12.26
CA MET A 907 -14.71 -15.11 -10.80
C MET A 907 -13.75 -14.11 -10.15
N VAL A 908 -12.76 -13.59 -10.90
CA VAL A 908 -11.79 -12.61 -10.40
C VAL A 908 -12.48 -11.34 -9.91
N LYS A 909 -13.56 -10.91 -10.58
CA LYS A 909 -14.34 -9.72 -10.23
C LYS A 909 -15.07 -9.82 -8.88
N LYS A 910 -15.16 -11.02 -8.29
CA LYS A 910 -15.82 -11.25 -6.99
C LYS A 910 -14.90 -10.98 -5.80
N TYR A 911 -13.60 -10.86 -6.02
CA TYR A 911 -12.59 -10.74 -4.97
C TYR A 911 -11.91 -9.38 -5.07
N ASP A 912 -11.65 -8.75 -3.93
CA ASP A 912 -10.85 -7.54 -3.88
C ASP A 912 -9.39 -7.90 -4.14
N LEU A 913 -8.82 -7.34 -5.20
CA LEU A 913 -7.42 -7.52 -5.61
C LEU A 913 -6.62 -6.21 -5.48
N SER A 914 -7.24 -5.15 -4.98
CA SER A 914 -6.68 -3.78 -5.01
C SER A 914 -5.50 -3.56 -4.07
N HIS A 915 -5.33 -4.45 -3.08
CA HIS A 915 -4.20 -4.47 -2.16
C HIS A 915 -2.93 -5.09 -2.75
N ILE A 916 -3.02 -5.73 -3.93
CA ILE A 916 -1.84 -6.19 -4.67
C ILE A 916 -1.09 -4.97 -5.18
N ARG A 917 0.20 -4.89 -4.82
CA ARG A 917 1.09 -3.79 -5.20
C ARG A 917 2.21 -4.21 -6.13
N TYR A 918 2.49 -5.51 -6.20
CA TYR A 918 3.59 -6.02 -7.01
C TYR A 918 3.24 -7.38 -7.59
N VAL A 919 3.41 -7.51 -8.91
CA VAL A 919 3.26 -8.78 -9.62
C VAL A 919 4.49 -9.01 -10.47
N ILE A 920 5.18 -10.13 -10.25
CA ILE A 920 6.21 -10.59 -11.17
C ILE A 920 5.72 -11.79 -11.94
N SER A 921 5.83 -11.71 -13.27
CA SER A 921 5.74 -12.86 -14.16
C SER A 921 7.13 -13.46 -14.40
N GLY A 922 7.25 -14.78 -14.30
CA GLY A 922 8.47 -15.53 -14.61
C GLY A 922 8.24 -16.73 -15.52
N ALA A 923 9.29 -17.51 -15.76
CA ALA A 923 9.33 -18.76 -16.55
C ALA A 923 9.02 -18.66 -18.06
N ALA A 924 8.24 -17.67 -18.49
CA ALA A 924 7.92 -17.41 -19.90
C ALA A 924 7.72 -15.90 -20.16
N PRO A 925 7.96 -15.45 -21.42
CA PRO A 925 7.60 -14.11 -21.87
C PRO A 925 6.15 -13.75 -21.59
N LEU A 926 5.93 -12.55 -21.04
CA LEU A 926 4.60 -11.98 -20.87
C LEU A 926 4.35 -11.04 -22.06
N SER A 927 3.28 -11.28 -22.82
CA SER A 927 2.97 -10.42 -23.96
C SER A 927 2.58 -9.01 -23.50
N LYS A 928 2.78 -8.04 -24.40
CA LYS A 928 2.42 -6.64 -24.14
C LYS A 928 0.92 -6.49 -23.87
N GLU A 929 0.09 -7.19 -24.65
CA GLU A 929 -1.36 -7.17 -24.56
C GLU A 929 -1.83 -7.72 -23.21
N LEU A 930 -1.24 -8.84 -22.77
CA LEU A 930 -1.57 -9.45 -21.49
C LEU A 930 -1.08 -8.61 -20.30
N THR A 931 0.06 -7.93 -20.45
CA THR A 931 0.57 -6.97 -19.46
C THR A 931 -0.41 -5.80 -19.31
N LEU A 932 -0.90 -5.23 -20.42
CA LEU A 932 -1.89 -4.16 -20.38
C LEU A 932 -3.22 -4.59 -19.76
N GLN A 933 -3.72 -5.79 -20.08
CA GLN A 933 -4.92 -6.35 -19.43
C GLN A 933 -4.72 -6.57 -17.93
N LEU A 934 -3.52 -7.00 -17.51
CA LEU A 934 -3.22 -7.16 -16.10
C LEU A 934 -3.12 -5.80 -15.38
N VAL A 935 -2.57 -4.77 -16.03
CA VAL A 935 -2.59 -3.38 -15.52
C VAL A 935 -4.03 -2.89 -15.35
N GLU A 936 -4.95 -3.23 -16.25
CA GLU A 936 -6.36 -2.85 -16.09
C GLU A 936 -7.01 -3.46 -14.85
N ILE A 937 -6.60 -4.68 -14.46
CA ILE A 937 -7.18 -5.43 -13.33
C ILE A 937 -6.47 -5.11 -12.02
N LEU A 938 -5.17 -4.83 -12.09
CA LEU A 938 -4.31 -4.48 -10.98
C LEU A 938 -3.64 -3.12 -11.22
N PRO A 939 -4.42 -2.02 -11.33
CA PRO A 939 -3.90 -0.71 -11.75
C PRO A 939 -2.95 -0.07 -10.75
N ASN A 940 -2.95 -0.55 -9.51
CA ASN A 940 -2.05 -0.10 -8.45
C ASN A 940 -0.84 -1.04 -8.25
N ALA A 941 -0.77 -2.14 -9.02
CA ALA A 941 0.34 -3.07 -8.95
C ALA A 941 1.42 -2.68 -9.96
N GLU A 942 2.65 -2.60 -9.49
CA GLU A 942 3.79 -2.63 -10.39
C GLU A 942 3.91 -4.06 -10.96
N ILE A 943 3.72 -4.17 -12.26
CA ILE A 943 3.84 -5.42 -13.00
C ILE A 943 5.25 -5.46 -13.59
N GLY A 944 5.89 -6.60 -13.46
CA GLY A 944 7.24 -6.79 -13.94
C GLY A 944 7.44 -8.20 -14.47
N GLN A 945 8.45 -8.37 -15.32
CA GLN A 945 8.86 -9.69 -15.79
C GLN A 945 10.30 -9.95 -15.37
N GLY A 946 10.54 -11.09 -14.72
CA GLY A 946 11.87 -11.54 -14.35
C GLY A 946 12.36 -12.67 -15.25
N TYR A 947 13.67 -12.79 -15.39
CA TYR A 947 14.31 -13.91 -16.07
C TYR A 947 15.37 -14.57 -15.19
N GLY A 948 15.35 -15.90 -15.20
CA GLY A 948 16.26 -16.76 -14.47
C GLY A 948 16.15 -18.19 -14.95
N MET A 949 17.27 -18.91 -14.88
CA MET A 949 17.37 -20.34 -15.15
C MET A 949 17.99 -21.02 -13.93
N THR A 950 17.79 -22.32 -13.76
CA THR A 950 18.25 -23.02 -12.56
C THR A 950 19.77 -22.91 -12.35
N GLU A 951 20.54 -22.87 -13.44
CA GLU A 951 22.00 -22.71 -13.47
C GLU A 951 22.48 -21.31 -13.08
N GLY A 952 21.69 -20.28 -13.37
CA GLY A 952 22.03 -18.88 -13.10
C GLY A 952 21.33 -18.29 -11.88
N ALA A 953 20.47 -19.08 -11.22
CA ALA A 953 19.40 -18.56 -10.39
C ALA A 953 18.63 -17.43 -11.12
N ILE A 954 18.04 -16.48 -10.39
CA ILE A 954 17.51 -15.28 -11.02
C ILE A 954 18.66 -14.37 -11.41
N SER A 955 18.71 -14.03 -12.70
CA SER A 955 19.82 -13.25 -13.28
C SER A 955 19.38 -11.86 -13.75
N MET A 956 18.09 -11.69 -14.04
CA MET A 956 17.51 -10.42 -14.48
C MET A 956 16.19 -10.16 -13.78
N PHE A 957 15.95 -8.90 -13.44
CA PHE A 957 14.78 -8.52 -12.67
C PHE A 957 14.35 -7.09 -13.03
N PRO A 958 13.05 -6.78 -12.98
CA PRO A 958 12.54 -5.47 -13.37
C PRO A 958 12.91 -4.41 -12.32
N VAL A 959 13.32 -3.22 -12.77
CA VAL A 959 13.69 -2.08 -11.89
C VAL A 959 12.61 -1.00 -11.87
N SER A 960 11.85 -0.81 -12.96
CA SER A 960 10.53 -0.15 -13.01
C SER A 960 9.90 -0.35 -14.39
N GLN A 961 8.61 -0.64 -14.52
CA GLN A 961 7.97 -0.61 -15.86
C GLN A 961 7.57 0.82 -16.24
N ARG A 962 8.16 1.32 -17.34
CA ARG A 962 7.73 2.53 -18.06
C ARG A 962 7.04 2.09 -19.36
N ILE A 963 6.20 2.92 -19.97
CA ILE A 963 5.47 2.56 -21.21
C ILE A 963 6.40 2.07 -22.34
N GLY A 964 7.67 2.52 -22.38
CA GLY A 964 8.68 2.09 -23.36
C GLY A 964 9.43 0.79 -23.05
N THR A 965 9.19 0.13 -21.92
CA THR A 965 9.91 -1.07 -21.47
C THR A 965 9.02 -2.33 -21.45
N LEU A 966 7.83 -2.25 -22.05
CA LEU A 966 6.88 -3.35 -22.16
C LEU A 966 7.49 -4.48 -23.00
N GLY A 967 7.55 -5.69 -22.44
CA GLY A 967 8.18 -6.87 -23.06
C GLY A 967 9.65 -7.12 -22.67
N SER A 968 10.27 -6.24 -21.87
CA SER A 968 11.60 -6.48 -21.31
C SER A 968 11.57 -7.47 -20.15
N VAL A 969 12.64 -8.26 -20.00
CA VAL A 969 12.90 -9.12 -18.83
C VAL A 969 13.67 -8.42 -17.71
N GLY A 970 13.82 -7.10 -17.81
CA GLY A 970 14.48 -6.25 -16.85
C GLY A 970 15.98 -6.09 -17.11
N GLN A 971 16.72 -5.77 -16.06
CA GLN A 971 18.15 -5.45 -16.10
C GLN A 971 18.95 -6.49 -15.32
N LEU A 972 20.27 -6.52 -15.52
CA LEU A 972 21.17 -7.41 -14.80
C LEU A 972 21.13 -7.15 -13.29
N GLN A 973 21.17 -8.22 -12.50
CA GLN A 973 21.31 -8.09 -11.05
C GLN A 973 22.66 -7.47 -10.65
N PRO A 974 22.73 -6.73 -9.52
CA PRO A 974 23.98 -6.13 -9.04
C PRO A 974 25.11 -7.15 -8.93
N GLY A 975 26.30 -6.84 -9.43
CA GLY A 975 27.44 -7.76 -9.42
C GLY A 975 27.36 -8.91 -10.44
N THR A 976 26.34 -8.92 -11.31
CA THR A 976 26.27 -9.78 -12.50
C THR A 976 26.73 -8.98 -13.71
N ILE A 977 27.60 -9.58 -14.52
CA ILE A 977 27.98 -9.05 -15.82
C ILE A 977 27.46 -9.98 -16.92
N ALA A 978 27.15 -9.42 -18.08
CA ALA A 978 26.74 -10.19 -19.24
C ALA A 978 27.48 -9.72 -20.50
N ARG A 979 27.56 -10.61 -21.48
CA ARG A 979 28.00 -10.30 -22.84
C ARG A 979 27.12 -11.05 -23.83
N VAL A 980 26.90 -10.48 -25.00
CA VAL A 980 26.06 -11.05 -26.05
C VAL A 980 26.99 -11.58 -27.15
N ARG A 981 27.03 -12.89 -27.36
CA ARG A 981 27.91 -13.52 -28.36
C ARG A 981 27.13 -13.76 -29.65
N LYS A 982 27.63 -13.20 -30.76
CA LYS A 982 27.10 -13.43 -32.11
C LYS A 982 27.50 -14.82 -32.63
N ALA A 983 26.84 -15.26 -33.70
CA ALA A 983 27.10 -16.57 -34.32
C ALA A 983 28.54 -16.72 -34.84
N ASP A 984 29.19 -15.62 -35.23
CA ASP A 984 30.59 -15.58 -35.70
C ASP A 984 31.63 -15.60 -34.55
N GLY A 985 31.17 -15.66 -33.30
CA GLY A 985 32.02 -15.66 -32.10
C GLY A 985 32.43 -14.26 -31.61
N SER A 986 32.10 -13.19 -32.34
CA SER A 986 32.28 -11.82 -31.87
C SER A 986 31.22 -11.42 -30.83
N PHE A 987 31.43 -10.30 -30.13
CA PHE A 987 30.47 -9.79 -29.14
C PHE A 987 29.66 -8.63 -29.71
N ALA A 988 28.35 -8.67 -29.45
CA ALA A 988 27.38 -7.70 -29.90
C ALA A 988 27.41 -6.43 -29.02
N GLY A 989 27.20 -5.27 -29.67
CA GLY A 989 26.94 -4.00 -29.01
C GLY A 989 25.47 -3.83 -28.62
N TYR A 990 25.12 -2.64 -28.12
CA TYR A 990 23.72 -2.30 -27.86
C TYR A 990 22.90 -2.37 -29.15
N GLU A 991 21.66 -2.81 -29.01
CA GLU A 991 20.68 -3.03 -30.08
C GLU A 991 21.00 -4.19 -31.06
N GLU A 992 22.07 -4.95 -30.84
CA GLU A 992 22.42 -6.13 -31.63
C GLU A 992 22.02 -7.42 -30.90
N GLU A 993 21.71 -8.46 -31.68
CA GLU A 993 21.22 -9.76 -31.17
C GLU A 993 22.34 -10.79 -31.06
N GLY A 994 22.22 -11.69 -30.09
CA GLY A 994 23.14 -12.82 -29.90
C GLY A 994 22.83 -13.62 -28.64
N GLU A 995 23.60 -14.68 -28.40
CA GLU A 995 23.44 -15.53 -27.20
C GLU A 995 23.96 -14.79 -25.98
N ILE A 996 23.16 -14.72 -24.91
CA ILE A 996 23.64 -14.13 -23.67
C ILE A 996 24.53 -15.11 -22.89
N GLU A 997 25.67 -14.61 -22.48
CA GLU A 997 26.53 -15.23 -21.47
C GLU A 997 26.54 -14.38 -20.23
N ILE A 998 26.42 -15.00 -19.06
CA ILE A 998 26.40 -14.29 -17.77
C ILE A 998 27.48 -14.79 -16.84
N ARG A 999 28.01 -13.89 -16.00
CA ARG A 999 28.95 -14.20 -14.93
C ARG A 999 28.59 -13.41 -13.69
N GLY A 1000 28.49 -14.08 -12.55
CA GLY A 1000 28.09 -13.45 -11.30
C GLY A 1000 28.24 -14.37 -10.08
N PRO A 1001 28.10 -13.83 -8.87
CA PRO A 1001 28.25 -14.58 -7.62
C PRO A 1001 27.13 -15.61 -7.37
N GLN A 1002 26.00 -15.51 -8.07
CA GLN A 1002 24.83 -16.38 -7.93
C GLN A 1002 24.84 -17.64 -8.80
N LEU A 1003 25.85 -17.81 -9.66
CA LEU A 1003 25.89 -18.95 -10.58
C LEU A 1003 26.08 -20.28 -9.84
N ALA A 1004 25.43 -21.32 -10.35
CA ALA A 1004 25.67 -22.68 -9.93
C ALA A 1004 27.13 -23.09 -10.22
N LEU A 1005 27.63 -24.04 -9.43
CA LEU A 1005 29.01 -24.49 -9.56
C LEU A 1005 29.19 -25.44 -10.74
N ARG A 1006 28.21 -26.32 -10.98
CA ARG A 1006 28.28 -27.41 -11.96
C ARG A 1006 26.98 -28.20 -12.06
N TYR A 1007 26.90 -29.08 -13.05
CA TYR A 1007 26.02 -30.25 -13.00
C TYR A 1007 26.69 -31.39 -12.24
N THR A 1008 25.92 -32.08 -11.42
CA THR A 1008 26.37 -33.22 -10.63
C THR A 1008 26.43 -34.45 -11.52
N ASN A 1009 27.57 -35.13 -11.52
CA ASN A 1009 27.82 -36.33 -12.33
C ASN A 1009 27.71 -36.13 -13.86
N ASP A 1010 27.82 -34.89 -14.35
CA ASP A 1010 27.84 -34.57 -15.79
C ASP A 1010 28.90 -33.48 -16.09
N GLU A 1011 30.17 -33.89 -16.12
CA GLU A 1011 31.29 -32.97 -16.39
C GLU A 1011 31.27 -32.42 -17.81
N LYS A 1012 30.81 -33.21 -18.79
CA LYS A 1012 30.74 -32.77 -20.18
C LYS A 1012 29.80 -31.57 -20.30
N ALA A 1013 28.56 -31.72 -19.82
CA ALA A 1013 27.61 -30.62 -19.83
C ALA A 1013 28.08 -29.44 -18.98
N THR A 1014 28.79 -29.70 -17.88
CA THR A 1014 29.38 -28.64 -17.05
C THR A 1014 30.39 -27.82 -17.85
N ARG A 1015 31.34 -28.45 -18.55
CA ARG A 1015 32.36 -27.76 -19.36
C ARG A 1015 31.76 -27.02 -20.56
N GLU A 1016 30.70 -27.54 -21.15
CA GLU A 1016 30.01 -26.91 -22.28
C GLU A 1016 29.17 -25.70 -21.85
N THR A 1017 28.62 -25.74 -20.64
CA THR A 1017 27.69 -24.72 -20.13
C THR A 1017 28.41 -23.62 -19.32
N PHE A 1018 29.42 -23.98 -18.53
CA PHE A 1018 30.22 -23.07 -17.71
C PHE A 1018 31.64 -22.96 -18.31
N VAL A 1019 31.85 -21.98 -19.18
CA VAL A 1019 33.09 -21.77 -19.93
C VAL A 1019 33.83 -20.56 -19.37
N ASP A 1020 35.04 -20.74 -18.85
CA ASP A 1020 35.87 -19.66 -18.28
C ASP A 1020 35.14 -18.79 -17.23
N GLY A 1021 34.27 -19.44 -16.43
CA GLY A 1021 33.43 -18.79 -15.42
C GLY A 1021 32.21 -18.05 -15.98
N TRP A 1022 31.94 -18.15 -17.28
CA TRP A 1022 30.72 -17.67 -17.92
C TRP A 1022 29.71 -18.81 -18.08
N LEU A 1023 28.48 -18.56 -17.66
CA LEU A 1023 27.33 -19.39 -17.97
C LEU A 1023 26.81 -19.02 -19.36
N ARG A 1024 26.87 -19.98 -20.28
CA ARG A 1024 26.20 -19.92 -21.60
C ARG A 1024 24.74 -20.32 -21.43
N THR A 1025 23.81 -19.37 -21.55
CA THR A 1025 22.39 -19.65 -21.26
C THR A 1025 21.71 -20.42 -22.39
N GLY A 1026 22.13 -20.17 -23.65
CA GLY A 1026 21.43 -20.64 -24.84
C GLY A 1026 20.18 -19.83 -25.19
N ASP A 1027 19.97 -18.67 -24.55
CA ASP A 1027 18.89 -17.72 -24.89
C ASP A 1027 19.46 -16.56 -25.74
N GLN A 1028 18.77 -16.21 -26.83
CA GLN A 1028 19.10 -15.06 -27.67
C GLN A 1028 18.46 -13.80 -27.08
N VAL A 1029 19.25 -12.74 -26.93
CA VAL A 1029 18.78 -11.49 -26.36
C VAL A 1029 19.27 -10.28 -27.16
N LYS A 1030 18.63 -9.15 -26.89
CA LYS A 1030 19.03 -7.82 -27.33
C LYS A 1030 19.11 -6.90 -26.12
N PHE A 1031 20.25 -6.21 -25.96
CA PHE A 1031 20.40 -5.16 -24.95
C PHE A 1031 19.98 -3.81 -25.53
N ALA A 1032 18.95 -3.20 -24.94
CA ALA A 1032 18.58 -1.84 -25.27
C ALA A 1032 19.58 -0.85 -24.65
N LYS A 1033 19.71 0.33 -25.28
CA LYS A 1033 20.64 1.39 -24.80
C LYS A 1033 20.37 1.88 -23.38
N ASN A 1034 19.16 1.69 -22.86
CA ASN A 1034 18.78 2.04 -21.49
C ASN A 1034 19.13 0.94 -20.47
N GLY A 1035 19.76 -0.16 -20.91
CA GLY A 1035 20.15 -1.29 -20.08
C GLY A 1035 19.11 -2.41 -19.97
N ASP A 1036 17.93 -2.24 -20.57
CA ASP A 1036 16.89 -3.27 -20.58
C ASP A 1036 17.22 -4.41 -21.53
N ILE A 1037 16.88 -5.63 -21.13
CA ILE A 1037 17.14 -6.83 -21.90
C ILE A 1037 15.82 -7.36 -22.45
N PHE A 1038 15.82 -7.70 -23.74
CA PHE A 1038 14.71 -8.33 -24.42
C PHE A 1038 15.12 -9.72 -24.88
N ILE A 1039 14.31 -10.72 -24.57
CA ILE A 1039 14.52 -12.08 -25.12
C ILE A 1039 13.98 -12.05 -26.54
N VAL A 1040 14.85 -12.35 -27.50
CA VAL A 1040 14.52 -12.39 -28.92
C VAL A 1040 14.09 -13.79 -29.31
N ASP A 1041 14.87 -14.79 -28.90
CA ASP A 1041 14.67 -16.19 -29.27
C ASP A 1041 15.37 -17.12 -28.26
N ARG A 1042 15.24 -18.43 -28.44
CA ARG A 1042 16.02 -19.44 -27.73
C ARG A 1042 16.76 -20.30 -28.74
N LEU A 1043 18.08 -20.44 -28.59
CA LEU A 1043 18.85 -21.44 -29.35
C LEU A 1043 18.43 -22.87 -29.00
N LYS A 1044 17.80 -23.05 -27.84
CA LYS A 1044 17.15 -24.30 -27.44
C LYS A 1044 15.66 -24.15 -27.69
N GLU A 1045 15.16 -24.69 -28.79
CA GLU A 1045 13.74 -24.60 -29.14
C GLU A 1045 12.88 -25.21 -28.03
N LEU A 1046 11.89 -24.46 -27.55
CA LEU A 1046 10.95 -24.87 -26.52
C LEU A 1046 9.58 -24.30 -26.84
N ILE A 1047 8.60 -25.18 -27.07
CA ILE A 1047 7.21 -24.85 -27.33
C ILE A 1047 6.52 -24.60 -25.98
N LYS A 1048 6.01 -23.39 -25.78
CA LYS A 1048 5.36 -22.97 -24.55
C LYS A 1048 3.84 -23.18 -24.63
N VAL A 1049 3.42 -24.44 -24.56
CA VAL A 1049 1.99 -24.80 -24.59
C VAL A 1049 1.42 -24.73 -23.19
N ARG A 1050 0.46 -23.84 -22.95
CA ARG A 1050 -0.29 -23.75 -21.68
C ARG A 1050 0.64 -23.52 -20.48
N GLY A 1051 1.74 -22.80 -20.72
CA GLY A 1051 2.81 -22.58 -19.75
C GLY A 1051 3.81 -23.72 -19.58
N TYR A 1052 3.53 -24.92 -20.09
CA TYR A 1052 4.50 -26.01 -20.12
C TYR A 1052 5.59 -25.72 -21.15
N GLN A 1053 6.85 -25.99 -20.81
CA GLN A 1053 7.94 -25.94 -21.78
C GLN A 1053 8.12 -27.35 -22.36
N VAL A 1054 7.62 -27.53 -23.58
CA VAL A 1054 7.73 -28.77 -24.35
C VAL A 1054 8.95 -28.64 -25.24
N ALA A 1055 9.89 -29.58 -25.15
CA ALA A 1055 10.96 -29.64 -26.12
C ALA A 1055 10.39 -30.19 -27.45
N PRO A 1056 10.54 -29.50 -28.60
CA PRO A 1056 10.23 -30.06 -29.91
C PRO A 1056 10.79 -31.47 -30.09
N ALA A 1057 12.05 -31.67 -29.69
CA ALA A 1057 12.75 -32.94 -29.75
C ALA A 1057 12.01 -34.12 -29.11
N GLU A 1058 11.17 -33.87 -28.10
CA GLU A 1058 10.34 -34.92 -27.49
C GLU A 1058 9.23 -35.38 -28.45
N LEU A 1059 8.53 -34.42 -29.09
CA LEU A 1059 7.49 -34.70 -30.08
C LEU A 1059 8.09 -35.21 -31.39
N GLU A 1060 9.18 -34.60 -31.84
CA GLU A 1060 9.94 -35.02 -33.02
C GLU A 1060 10.38 -36.47 -32.90
N GLY A 1061 10.95 -36.87 -31.76
CA GLY A 1061 11.35 -38.26 -31.51
C GLY A 1061 10.20 -39.24 -31.68
N HIS A 1062 9.02 -38.92 -31.15
CA HIS A 1062 7.84 -39.78 -31.28
C HIS A 1062 7.19 -39.75 -32.67
N ILE A 1063 7.31 -38.64 -33.42
CA ILE A 1063 6.81 -38.55 -34.81
C ILE A 1063 7.76 -39.28 -35.76
N LEU A 1064 9.08 -39.18 -35.53
CA LEU A 1064 10.12 -39.89 -36.29
C LEU A 1064 10.01 -41.41 -36.16
N ASP A 1065 9.49 -41.92 -35.04
CA ASP A 1065 9.26 -43.35 -34.83
C ASP A 1065 8.19 -43.94 -35.78
N HIS A 1066 7.39 -43.10 -36.46
CA HIS A 1066 6.36 -43.57 -37.40
C HIS A 1066 6.96 -43.99 -38.76
N PRO A 1067 6.63 -45.19 -39.29
CA PRO A 1067 7.32 -45.77 -40.46
C PRO A 1067 7.16 -45.00 -41.78
N ASP A 1068 6.14 -44.16 -41.90
CA ASP A 1068 5.91 -43.32 -43.09
C ASP A 1068 6.59 -41.94 -43.02
N VAL A 1069 7.20 -41.59 -41.89
CA VAL A 1069 7.91 -40.32 -41.68
C VAL A 1069 9.40 -40.51 -42.01
N ALA A 1070 9.95 -39.56 -42.76
CA ALA A 1070 11.37 -39.50 -43.12
C ALA A 1070 12.11 -38.44 -42.30
N ASP A 1071 11.46 -37.32 -42.02
CA ASP A 1071 11.99 -36.24 -41.20
C ASP A 1071 10.83 -35.44 -40.60
N VAL A 1072 11.10 -34.71 -39.52
CA VAL A 1072 10.12 -33.84 -38.87
C VAL A 1072 10.80 -32.66 -38.20
N CYS A 1073 10.13 -31.52 -38.25
CA CYS A 1073 10.47 -30.34 -37.48
C CYS A 1073 9.21 -29.89 -36.74
N VAL A 1074 9.25 -29.80 -35.42
CA VAL A 1074 8.10 -29.34 -34.62
C VAL A 1074 8.37 -27.93 -34.11
N VAL A 1075 7.56 -26.98 -34.55
CA VAL A 1075 7.65 -25.59 -34.08
C VAL A 1075 6.47 -25.24 -33.20
N GLY A 1076 6.64 -24.24 -32.35
CA GLY A 1076 5.52 -23.61 -31.67
C GLY A 1076 4.84 -22.60 -32.59
N VAL A 1077 3.53 -22.72 -32.78
CA VAL A 1077 2.73 -21.68 -33.45
C VAL A 1077 1.87 -20.93 -32.43
N PRO A 1078 1.72 -19.59 -32.52
CA PRO A 1078 0.93 -18.82 -31.58
C PRO A 1078 -0.51 -19.31 -31.46
N ASP A 1079 -1.03 -19.43 -30.23
CA ASP A 1079 -2.43 -19.75 -29.92
C ASP A 1079 -2.96 -18.83 -28.82
N ASP A 1080 -4.10 -18.17 -29.05
CA ASP A 1080 -4.68 -17.14 -28.17
C ASP A 1080 -5.00 -17.63 -26.75
N TYR A 1081 -5.13 -18.95 -26.60
CA TYR A 1081 -5.48 -19.59 -25.34
C TYR A 1081 -4.28 -20.29 -24.68
N SER A 1082 -3.49 -21.00 -25.48
CA SER A 1082 -2.39 -21.87 -25.02
C SER A 1082 -1.03 -21.16 -25.06
N GLY A 1083 -0.93 -19.94 -25.58
CA GLY A 1083 0.34 -19.27 -25.83
C GLY A 1083 0.95 -19.76 -27.14
N GLU A 1084 1.37 -21.03 -27.16
CA GLU A 1084 1.77 -21.75 -28.37
C GLU A 1084 1.08 -23.12 -28.43
N VAL A 1085 0.92 -23.68 -29.62
CA VAL A 1085 0.58 -25.10 -29.84
C VAL A 1085 1.62 -25.72 -30.76
N PRO A 1086 1.92 -27.03 -30.64
CA PRO A 1086 2.93 -27.65 -31.47
C PRO A 1086 2.40 -27.88 -32.89
N PHE A 1087 3.19 -27.46 -33.87
CA PHE A 1087 2.93 -27.64 -35.29
C PHE A 1087 4.10 -28.39 -35.92
N ALA A 1088 3.83 -29.54 -36.52
CA ALA A 1088 4.84 -30.44 -37.05
C ALA A 1088 4.88 -30.39 -38.58
N PHE A 1089 6.00 -29.93 -39.13
CA PHE A 1089 6.31 -30.11 -40.54
C PHE A 1089 6.86 -31.52 -40.74
N VAL A 1090 6.11 -32.37 -41.44
CA VAL A 1090 6.49 -33.77 -41.66
C VAL A 1090 6.94 -33.98 -43.11
N VAL A 1091 8.14 -34.54 -43.27
CA VAL A 1091 8.62 -35.06 -44.54
C VAL A 1091 8.27 -36.54 -44.60
N LEU A 1092 7.50 -36.96 -45.59
CA LEU A 1092 7.12 -38.35 -45.78
C LEU A 1092 8.20 -39.15 -46.53
N GLN A 1093 8.32 -40.44 -46.22
CA GLN A 1093 9.14 -41.37 -47.01
C GLN A 1093 8.72 -41.36 -48.49
N PRO A 1094 9.61 -41.65 -49.46
CA PRO A 1094 9.27 -41.59 -50.89
C PRO A 1094 8.03 -42.41 -51.27
N ARG A 1095 7.85 -43.57 -50.63
CA ARG A 1095 6.67 -44.45 -50.81
C ARG A 1095 5.38 -43.84 -50.26
N ALA A 1096 5.44 -43.16 -49.10
CA ALA A 1096 4.30 -42.47 -48.50
C ALA A 1096 3.96 -41.17 -49.26
N THR A 1097 4.97 -40.43 -49.73
CA THR A 1097 4.81 -39.24 -50.57
C THR A 1097 4.08 -39.56 -51.88
N THR A 1098 4.42 -40.68 -52.52
CA THR A 1098 3.77 -41.11 -53.77
C THR A 1098 2.29 -41.43 -53.53
N ARG A 1099 1.97 -42.11 -52.42
CA ARG A 1099 0.59 -42.43 -52.00
C ARG A 1099 -0.22 -41.16 -51.72
N ALA A 1100 0.33 -40.23 -50.94
CA ALA A 1100 -0.31 -38.97 -50.58
C ALA A 1100 -0.58 -38.05 -51.79
N LYS A 1101 0.25 -38.09 -52.83
CA LYS A 1101 0.06 -37.30 -54.06
C LYS A 1101 -0.97 -37.88 -55.04
N GLN A 1102 -1.29 -39.15 -54.93
CA GLN A 1102 -2.22 -39.83 -55.84
C GLN A 1102 -3.69 -39.68 -55.40
N ASP A 1103 -3.93 -39.56 -54.09
CA ASP A 1103 -5.28 -39.48 -53.52
C ASP A 1103 -5.28 -38.62 -52.24
N ALA A 1104 -6.13 -37.59 -52.21
CA ALA A 1104 -6.29 -36.72 -51.04
C ALA A 1104 -6.80 -37.49 -49.80
N THR A 1105 -7.55 -38.58 -50.01
CA THR A 1105 -8.01 -39.47 -48.95
C THR A 1105 -6.85 -40.19 -48.29
N GLU A 1106 -5.85 -40.60 -49.08
CA GLU A 1106 -4.68 -41.31 -48.60
C GLU A 1106 -3.71 -40.38 -47.87
N ALA A 1107 -3.62 -39.11 -48.27
CA ALA A 1107 -2.91 -38.09 -47.51
C ALA A 1107 -3.52 -37.89 -46.10
N GLU A 1108 -4.85 -37.84 -46.01
CA GLU A 1108 -5.55 -37.70 -44.72
C GLU A 1108 -5.43 -38.95 -43.85
N ASN A 1109 -5.43 -40.15 -44.46
CA ASN A 1109 -5.19 -41.41 -43.76
C ASN A 1109 -3.79 -41.46 -43.13
N ILE A 1110 -2.76 -41.03 -43.87
CA ILE A 1110 -1.37 -40.97 -43.37
C ILE A 1110 -1.29 -39.96 -42.21
N LYS A 1111 -1.91 -38.79 -42.36
CA LYS A 1111 -2.01 -37.78 -41.29
C LYS A 1111 -2.65 -38.35 -40.03
N HIS A 1112 -3.79 -39.05 -40.17
CA HIS A 1112 -4.49 -39.67 -39.05
C HIS A 1112 -3.66 -40.77 -38.37
N SER A 1113 -2.94 -41.58 -39.14
CA SER A 1113 -2.05 -42.63 -38.63
C SER A 1113 -0.91 -42.07 -37.77
N ILE A 1114 -0.27 -40.99 -38.24
CA ILE A 1114 0.81 -40.31 -37.51
C ILE A 1114 0.25 -39.71 -36.20
N MET A 1115 -0.88 -39.01 -36.26
CA MET A 1115 -1.52 -38.45 -35.07
C MET A 1115 -1.93 -39.52 -34.05
N LYS A 1116 -2.44 -40.65 -34.52
CA LYS A 1116 -2.78 -41.79 -33.66
C LYS A 1116 -1.53 -42.39 -33.00
N HIS A 1117 -0.44 -42.55 -33.75
CA HIS A 1117 0.82 -43.07 -33.22
C HIS A 1117 1.38 -42.20 -32.08
N VAL A 1118 1.37 -40.87 -32.26
CA VAL A 1118 1.79 -39.92 -31.22
C VAL A 1118 0.84 -39.96 -30.00
N SER A 1119 -0.47 -40.12 -30.23
CA SER A 1119 -1.46 -40.25 -29.15
C SER A 1119 -1.33 -41.55 -28.35
N ASP A 1120 -0.92 -42.64 -29.02
CA ASP A 1120 -0.71 -43.95 -28.41
C ASP A 1120 0.66 -44.05 -27.72
N ALA A 1121 1.64 -43.24 -28.14
CA ALA A 1121 2.95 -43.13 -27.51
C ALA A 1121 2.84 -42.60 -26.06
N LYS A 1122 3.75 -43.06 -25.18
CA LYS A 1122 3.87 -42.57 -23.80
C LYS A 1122 4.60 -41.22 -23.76
N ILE A 1123 4.08 -40.24 -24.48
CA ILE A 1123 4.59 -38.86 -24.44
C ILE A 1123 4.29 -38.25 -23.07
N LYS A 1124 5.18 -37.39 -22.56
CA LYS A 1124 5.12 -36.82 -21.20
C LYS A 1124 3.80 -36.09 -20.91
N TYR A 1125 3.19 -35.52 -21.95
CA TYR A 1125 1.90 -34.85 -21.89
C TYR A 1125 0.92 -35.46 -22.90
N LYS A 1126 0.16 -36.49 -22.49
CA LYS A 1126 -0.82 -37.16 -23.37
C LYS A 1126 -1.86 -36.24 -24.02
N TRP A 1127 -2.12 -35.08 -23.44
CA TRP A 1127 -3.02 -34.07 -23.99
C TRP A 1127 -2.40 -33.24 -25.12
N LEU A 1128 -1.06 -33.20 -25.26
CA LEU A 1128 -0.40 -32.49 -26.37
C LEU A 1128 -0.73 -33.10 -27.72
N SER A 1129 -0.95 -34.42 -27.80
CA SER A 1129 -1.36 -35.06 -29.06
C SER A 1129 -2.68 -34.50 -29.60
N SER A 1130 -3.55 -33.99 -28.71
CA SER A 1130 -4.81 -33.36 -29.12
C SER A 1130 -4.67 -31.91 -29.61
N LEU A 1131 -3.52 -31.28 -29.37
CA LEU A 1131 -3.19 -29.92 -29.81
C LEU A 1131 -2.15 -29.90 -30.93
N LEU A 1132 -1.44 -31.01 -31.13
CA LEU A 1132 -0.49 -31.19 -32.22
C LEU A 1132 -1.21 -31.09 -33.56
N THR A 1133 -0.68 -30.26 -34.44
CA THR A 1133 -1.16 -30.14 -35.82
C THR A 1133 -0.04 -30.56 -36.76
N LEU A 1134 -0.39 -31.31 -37.81
CA LEU A 1134 0.50 -31.70 -38.92
C LEU A 1134 0.18 -30.89 -40.18
#